data_AF-A0A3L7PDA7-F1
#
_entry.id   AF-A0A3L7PDA7-F1
#
_cell.length_a   1.000
_cell.length_b   1.000
_cell.length_c   1.000
_cell.angle_alpha   90.00
_cell.angle_beta   90.00
_cell.angle_gamma   90.00
#
_symmetry.space_group_name_H-M   'P 1'
#
loop_
_entity.id
_entity.type
_entity.pdbx_description
1 polymer ?
#
loop_
_entity_poly.entity_id
_entity_poly.type
_entity_poly.pdbx_seq_one_letter_code
_entity_poly.pdbx_strand_id
1 'polypeptide(L)'
;MRRSWWWSWLLLVVASGVFSATEVVRAQDSDRDLADARGGGATEREVLRALDEARRVIAAKQFHPAVQLLQSVLDRDEDFFVEQTFRRDGDDFQDDRDGQGGVKAVALKLLRELPKEGLGAYELDYGAVARNQLSLATDDDDFEQVATVARRFSLTAAGFEAVVLLAARASDRNRPLEAALLLDTLKGHPVAAQKRTPSFLMNVATCWHRAGRADRSLETLQELKRLAPGNSLRIGGRDVALFARDEEAATWLAALVGSSSRSSLLVESWAMPGGGATRNESAAPASPVGGARWRVSSVEHLAMFHRAKAELGALIQPLLRRELPPRATLTAEPKRVDPVLTAQLSLQRRTQLEGLIAREQSALRDDSRIAFPAALPLVVGDAVVYRTISDVTAVRLRTGELLWRSALTDGALTRLWNNRNIETRAGEVRDVNEAVSASLSAHVRRRLFRDAAAGTLSSDGQTIFALEELDPSNNNATANAMRGLAEPAAANKLVAYDLAGGRMLWEIGGPRGAKPVELSGHFFLGPPLPLDGRLYCLAEVQGDLRLLVLEQTADRGAVKIDWSQTLVAVDRPVSSSPLRRLSGLSPSFADGILVCPTSTGAVIAIDLVRRVLSWGHPYTSTAATDGVEFAAPMFRRGRTQSLSVDDADEKSRWVDASPLIADGRAIVTPRDADVLLCLDLLDGRLLWSLPRGEWLYPACVIDGRVVLVGRDGLAAFQLADGKPVETFASIGVESAGRGVRVGARYFLPLANGEIATVDLNSGRILARTKLSDGRVPGNLIAGAGAIVSQSAGELIAFAPLRDIETQIAEQLQSDPQQPAALALRGELRLHHGNEAEGLADLRESLRRQSDPRVKSILAASLLAGLRGNAALVHDRAAELEALTDDPQQRNEFLRIYAKRLEDAGDRHGAFTQWIRMAETSRFLNDLDPITSNHAVRTDRIVRAKLAEMFEAASPEEREVFNTI
;
A
#
# COMPACT_ATOMS: atom_id res chain seq x y z
N MET A 1 41.10 -15.21 56.03
CA MET A 1 41.80 -13.91 55.90
C MET A 1 42.15 -13.67 54.44
N ARG A 2 41.88 -12.46 53.94
CA ARG A 2 42.18 -11.92 52.59
C ARG A 2 41.44 -12.54 51.38
N ARG A 3 40.32 -11.89 50.99
CA ARG A 3 39.95 -11.43 49.63
C ARG A 3 38.48 -11.01 49.63
N SER A 4 38.19 -9.74 49.93
CA SER A 4 36.86 -9.14 49.78
C SER A 4 36.94 -7.60 49.83
N TRP A 5 37.56 -6.98 48.82
CA TRP A 5 37.66 -5.52 48.70
C TRP A 5 37.40 -5.06 47.25
N TRP A 6 36.52 -5.75 46.52
CA TRP A 6 36.18 -5.42 45.12
C TRP A 6 34.68 -5.29 44.81
N TRP A 7 33.77 -5.59 45.75
CA TRP A 7 32.32 -5.52 45.50
C TRP A 7 31.62 -4.30 46.14
N SER A 8 32.30 -3.55 47.01
CA SER A 8 31.69 -2.41 47.71
C SER A 8 31.67 -1.10 46.92
N TRP A 9 32.25 -1.06 45.72
CA TRP A 9 32.27 0.14 44.85
C TRP A 9 31.17 0.15 43.77
N LEU A 10 30.50 -0.99 43.52
CA LEU A 10 29.50 -1.09 42.44
C LEU A 10 28.06 -0.76 42.89
N LEU A 11 27.79 -0.76 44.19
CA LEU A 11 26.43 -0.67 44.75
C LEU A 11 26.07 0.71 45.33
N LEU A 12 26.97 1.70 45.26
CA LEU A 12 26.74 3.06 45.77
C LEU A 12 26.43 4.10 44.66
N VAL A 13 26.32 3.67 43.40
CA VAL A 13 26.10 4.56 42.23
C VAL A 13 24.67 4.54 41.68
N VAL A 14 23.76 3.68 42.20
CA VAL A 14 22.39 3.56 41.63
C VAL A 14 21.30 4.28 42.43
N ALA A 15 21.59 4.91 43.57
CA ALA A 15 20.54 5.55 44.37
C ALA A 15 20.99 6.79 45.14
N SER A 16 21.44 7.84 44.46
CA SER A 16 21.42 9.24 44.94
C SER A 16 21.85 10.17 43.79
N GLY A 17 20.97 11.06 43.34
CA GLY A 17 21.35 12.14 42.44
C GLY A 17 22.22 13.19 43.13
N VAL A 18 23.03 13.90 42.33
CA VAL A 18 23.13 15.37 42.21
C VAL A 18 24.36 15.71 41.34
N PHE A 19 24.20 16.72 40.48
CA PHE A 19 25.20 17.54 39.75
C PHE A 19 26.60 17.59 40.41
N SER A 20 27.74 17.74 39.72
CA SER A 20 28.06 18.59 38.58
C SER A 20 29.49 18.30 38.06
N ALA A 21 29.83 18.95 36.95
CA ALA A 21 31.18 19.25 36.44
C ALA A 21 31.96 18.13 35.72
N THR A 22 31.82 18.12 34.39
CA THR A 22 32.94 18.08 33.42
C THR A 22 32.37 18.42 32.05
N GLU A 23 31.96 19.68 31.91
CA GLU A 23 31.95 20.37 30.61
C GLU A 23 33.41 20.54 30.14
N VAL A 24 33.60 20.75 28.84
CA VAL A 24 34.83 21.06 28.09
C VAL A 24 35.41 19.94 27.19
N VAL A 25 35.09 18.64 27.36
CA VAL A 25 35.48 17.60 26.35
C VAL A 25 34.31 17.14 25.45
N ARG A 26 33.06 17.39 25.84
CA ARG A 26 31.86 16.89 25.13
C ARG A 26 31.40 17.69 23.92
N ALA A 27 31.92 18.90 23.70
CA ALA A 27 31.51 19.72 22.55
C ALA A 27 32.09 19.22 21.21
N GLN A 28 33.18 18.46 21.23
CA GLN A 28 33.80 17.92 20.01
C GLN A 28 33.20 16.58 19.56
N ASP A 29 32.73 15.74 20.49
CA ASP A 29 32.05 14.48 20.13
C ASP A 29 30.60 14.72 19.69
N SER A 30 29.92 15.73 20.22
CA SER A 30 28.59 16.11 19.72
C SER A 30 28.63 16.63 18.29
N ASP A 31 29.69 17.35 17.90
CA ASP A 31 29.88 17.82 16.52
C ASP A 31 30.23 16.68 15.56
N ARG A 32 30.89 15.63 16.03
CA ARG A 32 31.13 14.39 15.27
C ARG A 32 29.85 13.58 15.06
N ASP A 33 29.06 13.37 16.12
CA ASP A 33 27.76 12.69 16.02
C ASP A 33 26.73 13.51 15.20
N LEU A 34 26.85 14.84 15.19
CA LEU A 34 26.06 15.75 14.32
C LEU A 34 26.53 15.73 12.86
N ALA A 35 27.82 15.50 12.60
CA ALA A 35 28.35 15.32 11.25
C ALA A 35 27.96 13.95 10.66
N ASP A 36 27.95 12.90 11.49
CA ASP A 36 27.52 11.56 11.09
C ASP A 36 26.00 11.48 10.90
N ALA A 37 25.20 12.19 11.71
CA ALA A 37 23.75 12.29 11.53
C ALA A 37 23.32 13.16 10.33
N ARG A 38 24.22 14.00 9.81
CA ARG A 38 24.04 14.73 8.54
C ARG A 38 24.53 13.93 7.34
N GLY A 39 25.20 12.79 7.54
CA GLY A 39 26.00 12.12 6.52
C GLY A 39 26.99 13.12 5.93
N GLY A 40 28.18 13.27 6.52
CA GLY A 40 29.19 14.31 6.25
C GLY A 40 29.54 14.59 4.77
N GLY A 41 28.59 15.17 4.04
CA GLY A 41 28.61 15.48 2.63
C GLY A 41 28.40 16.97 2.42
N ALA A 42 28.89 17.45 1.27
CA ALA A 42 28.78 18.85 0.87
C ALA A 42 27.32 19.31 0.84
N THR A 43 27.05 20.52 1.34
CA THR A 43 25.69 21.09 1.32
C THR A 43 25.21 21.33 -0.13
N GLU A 44 23.90 21.32 -0.38
CA GLU A 44 23.30 21.69 -1.68
C GLU A 44 23.95 22.96 -2.28
N ARG A 45 24.18 23.97 -1.43
CA ARG A 45 24.85 25.23 -1.79
C ARG A 45 26.27 25.04 -2.30
N GLU A 46 27.04 24.11 -1.75
CA GLU A 46 28.40 23.80 -2.20
C GLU A 46 28.39 23.09 -3.56
N VAL A 47 27.42 22.20 -3.79
CA VAL A 47 27.24 21.51 -5.08
C VAL A 47 26.88 22.51 -6.18
N LEU A 48 25.93 23.40 -5.91
CA LEU A 48 25.52 24.46 -6.85
C LEU A 48 26.68 25.41 -7.16
N ARG A 49 27.47 25.82 -6.16
CA ARG A 49 28.67 26.64 -6.38
C ARG A 49 29.71 25.94 -7.28
N ALA A 50 29.92 24.64 -7.09
CA ALA A 50 30.84 23.88 -7.92
C ALA A 50 30.38 23.83 -9.39
N LEU A 51 29.07 23.69 -9.63
CA LEU A 51 28.48 23.76 -10.98
C LEU A 51 28.63 25.15 -11.61
N ASP A 52 28.36 26.22 -10.87
CA ASP A 52 28.50 27.59 -11.37
C ASP A 52 29.95 27.91 -11.74
N GLU A 53 30.89 27.47 -10.90
CA GLU A 53 32.31 27.65 -11.18
C GLU A 53 32.76 26.80 -12.38
N ALA A 54 32.27 25.56 -12.51
CA ALA A 54 32.53 24.72 -13.68
C ALA A 54 32.10 25.43 -14.98
N ARG A 55 30.92 26.06 -15.01
CA ARG A 55 30.45 26.85 -16.17
C ARG A 55 31.40 27.99 -16.51
N ARG A 56 31.92 28.70 -15.50
CA ARG A 56 32.88 29.80 -15.71
C ARG A 56 34.20 29.33 -16.29
N VAL A 57 34.77 28.25 -15.76
CA VAL A 57 36.05 27.73 -16.27
C VAL A 57 35.92 27.08 -17.65
N ILE A 58 34.76 26.49 -17.97
CA ILE A 58 34.42 26.05 -19.34
C ILE A 58 34.40 27.23 -20.30
N ALA A 59 33.74 28.34 -19.92
CA ALA A 59 33.71 29.54 -20.74
C ALA A 59 35.12 30.13 -20.94
N ALA A 60 36.01 29.99 -19.96
CA ALA A 60 37.42 30.35 -20.04
C ALA A 60 38.30 29.33 -20.81
N LYS A 61 37.71 28.25 -21.37
CA LYS A 61 38.41 27.15 -22.06
C LYS A 61 39.44 26.42 -21.20
N GLN A 62 39.28 26.44 -19.88
CA GLN A 62 40.14 25.73 -18.93
C GLN A 62 39.55 24.35 -18.63
N PHE A 63 39.84 23.37 -19.48
CA PHE A 63 39.13 22.10 -19.44
C PHE A 63 39.53 21.18 -18.28
N HIS A 64 40.80 21.12 -17.86
CA HIS A 64 41.20 20.30 -16.71
C HIS A 64 40.52 20.73 -15.38
N PRO A 65 40.52 22.02 -15.01
CA PRO A 65 39.74 22.48 -13.85
C PRO A 65 38.24 22.23 -14.00
N ALA A 66 37.70 22.40 -15.20
CA ALA A 66 36.28 22.14 -15.48
C ALA A 66 35.90 20.69 -15.20
N VAL A 67 36.66 19.73 -15.74
CA VAL A 67 36.36 18.30 -15.57
C VAL A 67 36.52 17.86 -14.12
N GLN A 68 37.47 18.44 -13.36
CA GLN A 68 37.63 18.16 -11.93
C GLN A 68 36.45 18.64 -11.10
N LEU A 69 35.95 19.86 -11.36
CA LEU A 69 34.75 20.38 -10.70
C LEU A 69 33.52 19.53 -11.03
N LEU A 70 33.32 19.18 -12.30
CA LEU A 70 32.19 18.35 -12.71
C LEU A 70 32.26 16.93 -12.15
N GLN A 71 33.45 16.31 -12.15
CA GLN A 71 33.65 15.00 -11.52
C GLN A 71 33.38 15.06 -10.01
N SER A 72 33.74 16.16 -9.32
CA SER A 72 33.44 16.33 -7.89
C SER A 72 31.93 16.36 -7.60
N VAL A 73 31.09 16.72 -8.59
CA VAL A 73 29.62 16.63 -8.48
C VAL A 73 29.17 15.18 -8.67
N LEU A 74 29.73 14.46 -9.63
CA LEU A 74 29.39 13.05 -9.91
C LEU A 74 29.84 12.08 -8.83
N ASP A 75 30.95 12.38 -8.15
CA ASP A 75 31.53 11.56 -7.10
C ASP A 75 30.77 11.60 -5.76
N ARG A 76 29.79 12.50 -5.63
CA ARG A 76 28.95 12.59 -4.42
C ARG A 76 27.92 11.47 -4.39
N ASP A 77 27.53 11.04 -3.20
CA ASP A 77 26.47 10.05 -3.03
C ASP A 77 25.09 10.66 -3.30
N GLU A 78 24.84 11.88 -2.82
CA GLU A 78 23.56 12.58 -2.96
C GLU A 78 23.46 13.41 -4.25
N ASP A 79 22.24 13.55 -4.75
CA ASP A 79 21.85 14.44 -5.83
C ASP A 79 20.88 15.51 -5.30
N PHE A 80 20.73 16.63 -5.99
CA PHE A 80 19.86 17.73 -5.56
C PHE A 80 19.12 18.29 -6.76
N PHE A 81 17.84 18.60 -6.60
CA PHE A 81 17.11 19.33 -7.64
C PHE A 81 17.72 20.72 -7.84
N VAL A 82 17.68 21.23 -9.07
CA VAL A 82 18.08 22.62 -9.34
C VAL A 82 16.97 23.54 -8.83
N GLU A 83 17.31 24.69 -8.22
CA GLU A 83 16.41 25.63 -7.48
C GLU A 83 15.08 26.03 -8.18
N GLN A 84 14.91 25.74 -9.46
CA GLN A 84 13.72 26.03 -10.25
C GLN A 84 12.65 24.91 -10.23
N THR A 85 12.98 23.70 -9.75
CA THR A 85 12.11 22.51 -9.91
C THR A 85 10.80 22.59 -9.10
N PHE A 86 10.79 23.34 -7.99
CA PHE A 86 9.62 23.46 -7.10
C PHE A 86 9.15 24.91 -6.89
N ARG A 87 9.54 25.87 -7.75
CA ARG A 87 9.05 27.25 -7.59
C ARG A 87 7.54 27.31 -7.82
N ARG A 88 6.84 27.75 -6.79
CA ARG A 88 5.41 27.97 -6.75
C ARG A 88 5.12 29.42 -7.14
N ASP A 89 5.17 29.75 -8.43
CA ASP A 89 4.64 31.02 -8.93
C ASP A 89 3.48 30.76 -9.90
N GLY A 90 2.41 31.51 -9.67
CA GLY A 90 1.06 31.24 -10.15
C GLY A 90 0.89 31.24 -11.67
N ASP A 91 -0.11 30.45 -12.09
CA ASP A 91 -0.82 30.55 -13.37
C ASP A 91 0.05 30.79 -14.60
N ASP A 92 1.06 29.94 -14.80
CA ASP A 92 1.45 29.40 -16.11
C ASP A 92 2.60 28.40 -15.91
N PHE A 93 2.31 27.10 -16.02
CA PHE A 93 3.35 26.07 -16.18
C PHE A 93 4.03 26.29 -17.53
N GLN A 94 5.05 27.16 -17.58
CA GLN A 94 5.99 27.12 -18.69
C GLN A 94 6.83 25.85 -18.54
N ASP A 95 6.70 24.99 -19.53
CA ASP A 95 7.36 23.70 -19.75
C ASP A 95 8.88 23.89 -19.93
N ASP A 96 9.57 24.40 -18.90
CA ASP A 96 11.02 24.59 -18.90
C ASP A 96 11.70 23.25 -18.57
N ARG A 97 11.62 22.34 -19.56
CA ARG A 97 12.06 20.93 -19.52
C ARG A 97 13.55 20.75 -19.25
N ASP A 98 14.35 21.81 -19.36
CA ASP A 98 15.78 21.80 -19.03
C ASP A 98 16.06 21.81 -17.51
N GLY A 99 15.04 22.04 -16.67
CA GLY A 99 15.13 22.00 -15.20
C GLY A 99 14.68 20.69 -14.54
N GLN A 100 14.24 19.68 -15.31
CA GLN A 100 13.83 18.38 -14.76
C GLN A 100 15.06 17.50 -14.48
N GLY A 101 15.34 17.25 -13.20
CA GLY A 101 16.38 16.34 -12.74
C GLY A 101 17.38 16.99 -11.78
N GLY A 102 18.33 16.20 -11.29
CA GLY A 102 19.31 16.67 -10.31
C GLY A 102 20.56 17.34 -10.91
N VAL A 103 21.33 17.99 -10.03
CA VAL A 103 22.64 18.60 -10.32
C VAL A 103 23.63 17.64 -10.99
N LYS A 104 23.56 16.34 -10.72
CA LYS A 104 24.38 15.33 -11.42
C LYS A 104 24.03 15.20 -12.90
N ALA A 105 22.74 15.27 -13.26
CA ALA A 105 22.32 15.24 -14.65
C ALA A 105 22.84 16.47 -15.42
N VAL A 106 22.82 17.64 -14.77
CA VAL A 106 23.40 18.89 -15.31
C VAL A 106 24.91 18.76 -15.49
N ALA A 107 25.62 18.19 -14.51
CA ALA A 107 27.07 17.97 -14.62
C ALA A 107 27.42 17.05 -15.79
N LEU A 108 26.67 15.95 -15.98
CA LEU A 108 26.83 15.05 -17.12
C LEU A 108 26.53 15.74 -18.46
N LYS A 109 25.50 16.59 -18.52
CA LYS A 109 25.19 17.38 -19.73
C LYS A 109 26.36 18.29 -20.09
N LEU A 110 26.89 19.04 -19.12
CA LEU A 110 28.05 19.91 -19.33
C LEU A 110 29.29 19.14 -19.78
N LEU A 111 29.58 17.99 -19.18
CA LEU A 111 30.70 17.13 -19.60
C LEU A 111 30.53 16.63 -21.04
N ARG A 112 29.32 16.22 -21.45
CA ARG A 112 29.03 15.73 -22.82
C ARG A 112 29.17 16.83 -23.88
N GLU A 113 28.85 18.06 -23.52
CA GLU A 113 28.89 19.23 -24.41
C GLU A 113 30.31 19.83 -24.54
N LEU A 114 31.29 19.34 -23.79
CA LEU A 114 32.68 19.76 -23.94
C LEU A 114 33.21 19.49 -25.36
N PRO A 115 34.08 20.37 -25.90
CA PRO A 115 34.75 20.11 -27.16
C PRO A 115 35.71 18.91 -27.03
N LYS A 116 36.23 18.42 -28.16
CA LYS A 116 37.10 17.22 -28.19
C LYS A 116 38.30 17.33 -27.26
N GLU A 117 38.86 18.53 -27.09
CA GLU A 117 39.95 18.81 -26.17
C GLU A 117 39.54 18.58 -24.71
N GLY A 118 38.33 18.99 -24.32
CA GLY A 118 37.81 18.78 -22.97
C GLY A 118 37.42 17.33 -22.69
N LEU A 119 36.84 16.64 -23.66
CA LEU A 119 36.58 15.20 -23.56
C LEU A 119 37.89 14.40 -23.47
N GLY A 120 38.92 14.82 -24.21
CA GLY A 120 40.27 14.26 -24.12
C GLY A 120 40.91 14.49 -22.75
N ALA A 121 40.73 15.67 -22.16
CA ALA A 121 41.16 15.95 -20.79
C ALA A 121 40.46 15.05 -19.76
N TYR A 122 39.16 14.80 -19.92
CA TYR A 122 38.41 13.89 -19.05
C TYR A 122 38.93 12.44 -19.11
N GLU A 123 39.18 11.91 -20.31
CA GLU A 123 39.74 10.57 -20.48
C GLU A 123 41.17 10.48 -19.92
N LEU A 124 41.97 11.54 -20.06
CA LEU A 124 43.34 11.58 -19.51
C LEU A 124 43.33 11.57 -17.97
N ASP A 125 42.46 12.37 -17.36
CA ASP A 125 42.42 12.54 -15.90
C ASP A 125 41.80 11.32 -15.20
N TYR A 126 40.79 10.66 -15.82
CA TYR A 126 39.98 9.63 -15.14
C TYR A 126 39.97 8.25 -15.82
N GLY A 127 40.38 8.11 -17.08
CA GLY A 127 40.26 6.87 -17.85
C GLY A 127 41.05 5.70 -17.24
N ALA A 128 42.28 5.94 -16.78
CA ALA A 128 43.11 4.90 -16.17
C ALA A 128 42.53 4.38 -14.83
N VAL A 129 42.00 5.28 -14.00
CA VAL A 129 41.36 4.92 -12.73
C VAL A 129 40.07 4.14 -12.99
N ALA A 130 39.23 4.61 -13.91
CA ALA A 130 37.99 3.94 -14.29
C ALA A 130 38.25 2.53 -14.85
N ARG A 131 39.29 2.38 -15.68
CA ARG A 131 39.69 1.09 -16.25
C ARG A 131 40.12 0.09 -15.19
N ASN A 132 40.96 0.52 -14.24
CA ASN A 132 41.42 -0.32 -13.15
C ASN A 132 40.24 -0.79 -12.28
N GLN A 133 39.36 0.15 -11.90
CA GLN A 133 38.17 -0.19 -11.11
C GLN A 133 37.22 -1.14 -11.84
N LEU A 134 37.02 -0.96 -13.15
CA LEU A 134 36.18 -1.87 -13.94
C LEU A 134 36.76 -3.28 -13.98
N SER A 135 38.07 -3.41 -14.22
CA SER A 135 38.73 -4.72 -14.29
C SER A 135 38.55 -5.48 -12.98
N LEU A 136 38.84 -4.83 -11.85
CA LEU A 136 38.65 -5.42 -10.52
C LEU A 136 37.20 -5.84 -10.28
N ALA A 137 36.25 -4.95 -10.60
CA ALA A 137 34.83 -5.24 -10.44
C ALA A 137 34.36 -6.44 -11.28
N THR A 138 34.86 -6.56 -12.52
CA THR A 138 34.52 -7.70 -13.39
C THR A 138 35.20 -8.99 -12.97
N ASP A 139 36.42 -8.92 -12.44
CA ASP A 139 37.16 -10.09 -11.93
C ASP A 139 36.50 -10.66 -10.66
N ASP A 140 35.94 -9.79 -9.81
CA ASP A 140 35.26 -10.14 -8.56
C ASP A 140 33.75 -10.41 -8.71
N ASP A 141 33.17 -10.30 -9.92
CA ASP A 141 31.72 -10.35 -10.19
C ASP A 141 30.89 -9.31 -9.39
N ASP A 142 31.53 -8.18 -9.02
CA ASP A 142 30.92 -7.09 -8.25
C ASP A 142 30.21 -6.08 -9.16
N PHE A 143 28.97 -6.39 -9.50
CA PHE A 143 28.13 -5.53 -10.34
C PHE A 143 27.73 -4.20 -9.67
N GLU A 144 27.84 -4.06 -8.35
CA GLU A 144 27.64 -2.77 -7.68
C GLU A 144 28.81 -1.84 -7.92
N GLN A 145 30.02 -2.39 -7.92
CA GLN A 145 31.21 -1.64 -8.31
C GLN A 145 31.20 -1.32 -9.82
N VAL A 146 30.72 -2.24 -10.69
CA VAL A 146 30.48 -1.92 -12.11
C VAL A 146 29.50 -0.75 -12.26
N ALA A 147 28.38 -0.76 -11.52
CA ALA A 147 27.43 0.34 -11.49
C ALA A 147 28.06 1.66 -11.02
N THR A 148 28.97 1.58 -10.05
CA THR A 148 29.72 2.75 -9.57
C THR A 148 30.64 3.31 -10.65
N VAL A 149 31.35 2.47 -11.42
CA VAL A 149 32.15 2.91 -12.57
C VAL A 149 31.27 3.57 -13.63
N ALA A 150 30.12 2.97 -13.96
CA ALA A 150 29.18 3.52 -14.94
C ALA A 150 28.65 4.90 -14.52
N ARG A 151 28.40 5.12 -13.22
CA ARG A 151 27.89 6.40 -12.69
C ARG A 151 28.96 7.48 -12.59
N ARG A 152 30.14 7.14 -12.04
CA ARG A 152 31.19 8.11 -11.76
C ARG A 152 31.99 8.48 -12.99
N PHE A 153 32.25 7.52 -13.87
CA PHE A 153 33.14 7.70 -15.02
C PHE A 153 32.40 7.59 -16.35
N SER A 154 31.14 8.06 -16.39
CA SER A 154 30.16 7.76 -17.46
C SER A 154 30.61 8.07 -18.89
N LEU A 155 31.56 8.99 -19.09
CA LEU A 155 32.04 9.37 -20.43
C LEU A 155 33.40 8.77 -20.81
N THR A 156 34.03 8.01 -19.90
CA THR A 156 35.29 7.32 -20.19
C THR A 156 35.06 6.07 -21.03
N ALA A 157 36.11 5.53 -21.64
CA ALA A 157 36.01 4.24 -22.33
C ALA A 157 35.60 3.09 -21.39
N ALA A 158 36.05 3.11 -20.14
CA ALA A 158 35.65 2.12 -19.14
C ALA A 158 34.19 2.33 -18.69
N GLY A 159 33.74 3.57 -18.53
CA GLY A 159 32.34 3.88 -18.22
C GLY A 159 31.38 3.36 -19.29
N PHE A 160 31.72 3.53 -20.58
CA PHE A 160 30.97 2.94 -21.69
C PHE A 160 30.79 1.42 -21.52
N GLU A 161 31.88 0.70 -21.27
CA GLU A 161 31.87 -0.75 -21.11
C GLU A 161 31.04 -1.18 -19.89
N ALA A 162 31.18 -0.45 -18.78
CA ALA A 162 30.38 -0.69 -17.57
C ALA A 162 28.88 -0.56 -17.85
N VAL A 163 28.43 0.49 -18.56
CA VAL A 163 27.02 0.66 -18.94
C VAL A 163 26.53 -0.48 -19.84
N VAL A 164 27.34 -0.91 -20.82
CA VAL A 164 26.98 -2.03 -21.70
C VAL A 164 26.82 -3.33 -20.92
N LEU A 165 27.71 -3.61 -19.96
CA LEU A 165 27.62 -4.79 -19.08
C LEU A 165 26.37 -4.76 -18.21
N LEU A 166 26.05 -3.61 -17.62
CA LEU A 166 24.83 -3.45 -16.81
C LEU A 166 23.56 -3.62 -17.65
N ALA A 167 23.53 -3.06 -18.86
CA ALA A 167 22.38 -3.18 -19.76
C ALA A 167 22.15 -4.63 -20.21
N ALA A 168 23.22 -5.38 -20.44
CA ALA A 168 23.16 -6.81 -20.73
C ALA A 168 22.55 -7.58 -19.54
N ARG A 169 23.08 -7.36 -18.32
CA ARG A 169 22.57 -8.00 -17.10
C ARG A 169 21.11 -7.65 -16.82
N ALA A 170 20.71 -6.40 -17.01
CA ALA A 170 19.32 -5.97 -16.85
C ALA A 170 18.41 -6.67 -17.86
N SER A 171 18.86 -6.84 -19.11
CA SER A 171 18.13 -7.59 -20.13
C SER A 171 17.98 -9.08 -19.76
N ASP A 172 19.04 -9.71 -19.26
CA ASP A 172 19.04 -11.10 -18.81
C ASP A 172 18.10 -11.34 -17.62
N ARG A 173 17.94 -10.33 -16.75
CA ARG A 173 17.00 -10.33 -15.61
C ARG A 173 15.57 -9.92 -16.00
N ASN A 174 15.27 -9.80 -17.29
CA ASN A 174 13.98 -9.35 -17.80
C ASN A 174 13.54 -7.97 -17.28
N ARG A 175 14.48 -7.02 -17.23
CA ARG A 175 14.26 -5.60 -16.87
C ARG A 175 14.49 -4.70 -18.08
N PRO A 176 13.56 -4.71 -19.06
CA PRO A 176 13.80 -4.08 -20.35
C PRO A 176 13.89 -2.56 -20.27
N LEU A 177 13.14 -1.91 -19.38
CA LEU A 177 13.20 -0.45 -19.21
C LEU A 177 14.49 -0.02 -18.51
N GLU A 178 15.00 -0.80 -17.55
CA GLU A 178 16.31 -0.57 -16.92
C GLU A 178 17.44 -0.64 -17.96
N ALA A 179 17.43 -1.70 -18.78
CA ALA A 179 18.38 -1.86 -19.88
C ALA A 179 18.27 -0.72 -20.91
N ALA A 180 17.04 -0.31 -21.26
CA ALA A 180 16.80 0.77 -22.19
C ALA A 180 17.36 2.10 -21.65
N LEU A 181 17.10 2.42 -20.38
CA LEU A 181 17.59 3.65 -19.73
C LEU A 181 19.11 3.70 -19.68
N LEU A 182 19.75 2.59 -19.33
CA LEU A 182 21.21 2.45 -19.37
C LEU A 182 21.76 2.72 -20.77
N LEU A 183 21.21 2.05 -21.80
CA LEU A 183 21.68 2.24 -23.17
C LEU A 183 21.38 3.65 -23.71
N ASP A 184 20.29 4.28 -23.26
CA ASP A 184 19.94 5.65 -23.61
C ASP A 184 20.99 6.65 -23.13
N THR A 185 21.65 6.39 -21.99
CA THR A 185 22.75 7.24 -21.51
C THR A 185 23.94 7.28 -22.48
N LEU A 186 24.07 6.27 -23.35
CA LEU A 186 25.13 6.20 -24.36
C LEU A 186 24.83 7.09 -25.58
N LYS A 187 23.62 7.65 -25.71
CA LYS A 187 23.32 8.67 -26.73
C LYS A 187 24.20 9.89 -26.46
N GLY A 188 25.05 10.23 -27.43
CA GLY A 188 26.02 11.33 -27.31
C GLY A 188 27.30 10.97 -26.55
N HIS A 189 27.49 9.70 -26.16
CA HIS A 189 28.76 9.25 -25.56
C HIS A 189 29.89 9.22 -26.62
N PRO A 190 31.10 9.74 -26.32
CA PRO A 190 32.19 9.85 -27.30
C PRO A 190 32.57 8.53 -27.98
N VAL A 191 32.73 7.46 -27.19
CA VAL A 191 33.00 6.09 -27.68
C VAL A 191 31.80 5.47 -28.42
N ALA A 192 30.57 5.67 -27.92
CA ALA A 192 29.37 5.10 -28.52
C ALA A 192 29.11 5.66 -29.93
N ALA A 193 29.43 6.94 -30.17
CA ALA A 193 29.29 7.55 -31.49
C ALA A 193 30.08 6.79 -32.58
N GLN A 194 31.22 6.20 -32.24
CA GLN A 194 32.04 5.39 -33.15
C GLN A 194 31.52 3.95 -33.30
N LYS A 195 30.73 3.46 -32.33
CA LYS A 195 30.18 2.09 -32.26
C LYS A 195 28.67 2.03 -32.52
N ARG A 196 28.06 3.10 -33.04
CA ARG A 196 26.62 3.21 -33.32
C ARG A 196 26.23 2.38 -34.56
N THR A 197 26.19 1.07 -34.39
CA THR A 197 25.86 0.10 -35.43
C THR A 197 24.35 -0.17 -35.51
N PRO A 198 23.82 -0.64 -36.65
CA PRO A 198 22.42 -1.08 -36.74
C PRO A 198 22.03 -2.13 -35.68
N SER A 199 22.94 -3.06 -35.35
CA SER A 199 22.70 -4.07 -34.31
C SER A 199 22.56 -3.47 -32.90
N PHE A 200 23.36 -2.44 -32.57
CA PHE A 200 23.22 -1.71 -31.31
C PHE A 200 21.84 -1.04 -31.21
N LEU A 201 21.44 -0.30 -32.26
CA LEU A 201 20.13 0.36 -32.29
C LEU A 201 18.96 -0.63 -32.25
N MET A 202 19.11 -1.81 -32.86
CA MET A 202 18.10 -2.88 -32.79
C MET A 202 17.89 -3.35 -31.34
N ASN A 203 18.99 -3.53 -30.59
CA ASN A 203 18.91 -3.88 -29.18
C ASN A 203 18.22 -2.78 -28.36
N VAL A 204 18.60 -1.51 -28.56
CA VAL A 204 17.97 -0.36 -27.89
C VAL A 204 16.47 -0.29 -28.19
N ALA A 205 16.08 -0.43 -29.46
CA ALA A 205 14.68 -0.42 -29.87
C ALA A 205 13.90 -1.59 -29.27
N THR A 206 14.53 -2.76 -29.15
CA THR A 206 13.95 -3.95 -28.52
C THR A 206 13.73 -3.75 -27.02
N CYS A 207 14.70 -3.17 -26.31
CA CYS A 207 14.56 -2.83 -24.89
C CYS A 207 13.40 -1.83 -24.70
N TRP A 208 13.32 -0.77 -25.52
CA TRP A 208 12.20 0.19 -25.46
C TRP A 208 10.85 -0.46 -25.78
N HIS A 209 10.80 -1.34 -26.76
CA HIS A 209 9.58 -2.08 -27.11
C HIS A 209 9.10 -2.96 -25.95
N ARG A 210 10.01 -3.76 -25.37
CA ARG A 210 9.71 -4.61 -24.21
C ARG A 210 9.40 -3.82 -22.94
N ALA A 211 9.87 -2.58 -22.87
CA ALA A 211 9.52 -1.61 -21.83
C ALA A 211 8.12 -0.97 -22.02
N GLY A 212 7.44 -1.24 -23.15
CA GLY A 212 6.16 -0.59 -23.48
C GLY A 212 6.30 0.86 -23.97
N ARG A 213 7.52 1.33 -24.28
CA ARG A 213 7.81 2.67 -24.79
C ARG A 213 7.87 2.66 -26.32
N ALA A 214 6.69 2.55 -26.93
CA ALA A 214 6.55 2.50 -28.39
C ALA A 214 7.08 3.76 -29.09
N ASP A 215 6.92 4.93 -28.45
CA ASP A 215 7.47 6.22 -28.87
C ASP A 215 9.00 6.17 -29.03
N ARG A 216 9.71 5.78 -27.96
CA ARG A 216 11.17 5.69 -27.94
C ARG A 216 11.71 4.57 -28.83
N SER A 217 10.97 3.46 -28.91
CA SER A 217 11.30 2.37 -29.81
C SER A 217 11.24 2.83 -31.26
N LEU A 218 10.16 3.54 -31.66
CA LEU A 218 9.99 4.07 -33.00
C LEU A 218 11.10 5.07 -33.37
N GLU A 219 11.41 6.04 -32.50
CA GLU A 219 12.51 6.98 -32.70
C GLU A 219 13.83 6.25 -32.99
N THR A 220 14.10 5.18 -32.24
CA THR A 220 15.32 4.38 -32.39
C THR A 220 15.32 3.56 -33.70
N LEU A 221 14.16 3.01 -34.09
CA LEU A 221 13.99 2.27 -35.35
C LEU A 221 14.13 3.17 -36.59
N GLN A 222 13.61 4.40 -36.53
CA GLN A 222 13.80 5.41 -37.57
C GLN A 222 15.28 5.75 -37.74
N GLU A 223 16.01 5.86 -36.62
CA GLU A 223 17.45 6.02 -36.66
C GLU A 223 18.18 4.81 -37.26
N LEU A 224 17.81 3.60 -36.86
CA LEU A 224 18.36 2.36 -37.43
C LEU A 224 18.19 2.33 -38.95
N LYS A 225 17.00 2.67 -39.44
CA LYS A 225 16.68 2.71 -40.87
C LYS A 225 17.57 3.68 -41.64
N ARG A 226 17.91 4.84 -41.06
CA ARG A 226 18.86 5.80 -41.66
C ARG A 226 20.29 5.25 -41.76
N LEU A 227 20.70 4.36 -40.85
CA LEU A 227 22.05 3.78 -40.81
C LEU A 227 22.18 2.43 -41.54
N ALA A 228 21.11 1.85 -42.06
CA ALA A 228 21.11 0.56 -42.74
C ALA A 228 21.05 0.72 -44.28
N PRO A 229 22.19 0.76 -45.00
CA PRO A 229 22.28 1.18 -46.41
C PRO A 229 21.57 0.26 -47.42
N GLY A 230 21.07 -0.91 -47.02
CA GLY A 230 20.33 -1.86 -47.87
C GLY A 230 18.86 -2.04 -47.51
N ASN A 231 18.33 -1.29 -46.53
CA ASN A 231 16.99 -1.49 -45.99
C ASN A 231 16.74 -2.93 -45.47
N SER A 232 17.82 -3.64 -45.10
CA SER A 232 17.80 -5.00 -44.54
C SER A 232 18.82 -5.14 -43.42
N LEU A 233 18.50 -5.94 -42.41
CA LEU A 233 19.35 -6.23 -41.26
C LEU A 233 19.58 -7.74 -41.14
N ARG A 234 20.80 -8.16 -40.82
CA ARG A 234 21.10 -9.59 -40.59
C ARG A 234 20.85 -9.96 -39.13
N ILE A 235 19.79 -10.73 -38.86
CA ILE A 235 19.37 -11.16 -37.52
C ILE A 235 19.41 -12.69 -37.45
N GLY A 236 20.15 -13.27 -36.50
CA GLY A 236 20.25 -14.73 -36.35
C GLY A 236 20.74 -15.44 -37.63
N GLY A 237 21.60 -14.78 -38.42
CA GLY A 237 22.11 -15.29 -39.69
C GLY A 237 21.20 -15.10 -40.91
N ARG A 238 19.96 -14.62 -40.73
CA ARG A 238 18.98 -14.34 -41.80
C ARG A 238 18.93 -12.86 -42.14
N ASP A 239 18.78 -12.53 -43.42
CA ASP A 239 18.53 -11.15 -43.85
C ASP A 239 17.04 -10.83 -43.70
N VAL A 240 16.74 -9.82 -42.89
CA VAL A 240 15.38 -9.35 -42.57
C VAL A 240 15.21 -7.97 -43.17
N ALA A 241 14.26 -7.81 -44.09
CA ALA A 241 13.91 -6.50 -44.63
C ALA A 241 13.33 -5.59 -43.53
N LEU A 242 13.72 -4.32 -43.53
CA LEU A 242 13.15 -3.29 -42.66
C LEU A 242 11.75 -2.90 -43.11
N PHE A 243 10.97 -2.34 -42.19
CA PHE A 243 9.62 -1.82 -42.46
C PHE A 243 9.63 -0.69 -43.51
N ALA A 244 8.62 -0.68 -44.38
CA ALA A 244 8.52 0.30 -45.46
C ALA A 244 8.08 1.66 -44.92
N ARG A 245 7.02 1.69 -44.11
CA ARG A 245 6.45 2.89 -43.48
C ARG A 245 6.63 2.84 -41.97
N ASP A 246 6.84 3.99 -41.34
CA ASP A 246 7.12 4.09 -39.91
C ASP A 246 5.97 3.56 -39.04
N GLU A 247 4.73 3.67 -39.51
CA GLU A 247 3.52 3.08 -38.88
C GLU A 247 3.61 1.54 -38.72
N GLU A 248 4.37 0.87 -39.59
CA GLU A 248 4.54 -0.59 -39.57
C GLU A 248 5.67 -1.04 -38.63
N ALA A 249 6.49 -0.12 -38.13
CA ALA A 249 7.71 -0.42 -37.40
C ALA A 249 7.45 -1.21 -36.10
N ALA A 250 6.41 -0.84 -35.36
CA ALA A 250 6.03 -1.51 -34.12
C ALA A 250 5.58 -2.96 -34.36
N THR A 251 4.73 -3.17 -35.37
CA THR A 251 4.26 -4.52 -35.77
C THR A 251 5.42 -5.36 -36.30
N TRP A 252 6.31 -4.76 -37.11
CA TRP A 252 7.51 -5.41 -37.62
C TRP A 252 8.43 -5.88 -36.48
N LEU A 253 8.69 -5.01 -35.51
CA LEU A 253 9.54 -5.36 -34.37
C LEU A 253 8.88 -6.45 -33.51
N ALA A 254 7.58 -6.32 -33.21
CA ALA A 254 6.84 -7.30 -32.42
C ALA A 254 6.86 -8.71 -33.06
N ALA A 255 6.80 -8.79 -34.39
CA ALA A 255 6.91 -10.06 -35.10
C ALA A 255 8.29 -10.74 -34.93
N LEU A 256 9.34 -9.96 -34.67
CA LEU A 256 10.71 -10.45 -34.49
C LEU A 256 11.04 -10.81 -33.04
N VAL A 257 10.60 -9.98 -32.08
CA VAL A 257 11.05 -10.07 -30.67
C VAL A 257 9.95 -10.44 -29.68
N GLY A 258 8.71 -10.62 -30.17
CA GLY A 258 7.51 -10.85 -29.37
C GLY A 258 6.76 -9.57 -29.01
N SER A 259 5.55 -9.72 -28.44
CA SER A 259 4.76 -8.60 -27.93
C SER A 259 5.41 -7.92 -26.72
N SER A 260 5.15 -6.62 -26.55
CA SER A 260 5.61 -5.83 -25.40
C SER A 260 4.89 -6.15 -24.08
N SER A 261 3.81 -6.94 -24.12
CA SER A 261 2.98 -7.23 -22.96
C SER A 261 3.78 -7.93 -21.86
N ARG A 262 3.88 -7.27 -20.71
CA ARG A 262 4.26 -7.95 -19.47
C ARG A 262 3.15 -8.91 -19.11
N SER A 263 3.40 -10.20 -19.23
CA SER A 263 2.63 -11.15 -18.45
C SER A 263 2.91 -10.84 -16.98
N SER A 264 1.95 -10.29 -16.23
CA SER A 264 2.07 -10.20 -14.78
C SER A 264 2.30 -11.62 -14.28
N LEU A 265 3.50 -11.90 -13.75
CA LEU A 265 3.79 -13.22 -13.21
C LEU A 265 2.82 -13.45 -12.06
N LEU A 266 2.18 -14.62 -12.05
CA LEU A 266 1.30 -14.98 -10.94
C LEU A 266 2.15 -15.08 -9.67
N VAL A 267 1.78 -14.31 -8.66
CA VAL A 267 2.51 -14.27 -7.41
C VAL A 267 1.92 -15.32 -6.47
N GLU A 268 2.74 -16.31 -6.09
CA GLU A 268 2.36 -17.30 -5.08
C GLU A 268 2.50 -16.77 -3.65
N SER A 269 3.47 -15.89 -3.38
CA SER A 269 3.69 -15.26 -2.07
C SER A 269 3.38 -13.77 -2.11
N TRP A 270 2.32 -13.35 -1.41
CA TRP A 270 1.91 -11.96 -1.26
C TRP A 270 2.71 -11.27 -0.14
N ALA A 271 3.98 -10.98 -0.42
CA ALA A 271 4.97 -10.51 0.56
C ALA A 271 4.87 -9.02 0.92
N MET A 272 4.04 -8.25 0.22
CA MET A 272 3.81 -6.82 0.48
C MET A 272 2.46 -6.36 -0.10
N PRO A 273 1.91 -5.20 0.30
CA PRO A 273 0.72 -4.61 -0.31
C PRO A 273 0.84 -4.55 -1.85
N GLY A 274 -0.21 -4.90 -2.58
CA GLY A 274 -0.17 -4.97 -4.06
C GLY A 274 0.70 -6.09 -4.64
N GLY A 275 1.20 -7.02 -3.82
CA GLY A 275 1.84 -8.28 -4.22
C GLY A 275 3.31 -8.17 -4.62
N GLY A 276 3.77 -7.01 -5.09
CA GLY A 276 5.15 -6.79 -5.50
C GLY A 276 5.51 -5.31 -5.63
N ALA A 277 6.70 -5.03 -6.15
CA ALA A 277 7.27 -3.69 -6.18
C ALA A 277 6.50 -2.69 -7.06
N THR A 278 5.76 -3.18 -8.07
CA THR A 278 4.89 -2.38 -8.94
C THR A 278 3.55 -2.04 -8.28
N ARG A 279 3.19 -2.74 -7.20
CA ARG A 279 1.87 -2.74 -6.55
C ARG A 279 0.70 -3.14 -7.46
N ASN A 280 0.99 -3.76 -8.62
CA ASN A 280 -0.01 -4.14 -9.62
C ASN A 280 -0.06 -5.65 -9.90
N GLU A 281 0.50 -6.48 -9.00
CA GLU A 281 0.63 -7.91 -9.25
C GLU A 281 -0.71 -8.65 -9.25
N SER A 282 -0.74 -9.80 -9.93
CA SER A 282 -1.85 -10.75 -9.87
C SER A 282 -1.50 -11.85 -8.89
N ALA A 283 -2.40 -12.17 -7.97
CA ALA A 283 -2.25 -13.36 -7.16
C ALA A 283 -2.43 -14.63 -8.02
N ALA A 284 -1.82 -15.72 -7.57
CA ALA A 284 -2.07 -17.06 -8.09
C ALA A 284 -3.57 -17.44 -7.99
N PRO A 285 -4.07 -18.38 -8.80
CA PRO A 285 -5.46 -18.82 -8.77
C PRO A 285 -5.95 -19.18 -7.37
N ALA A 286 -6.96 -18.46 -6.90
CA ALA A 286 -7.62 -18.65 -5.62
C ALA A 286 -9.11 -18.31 -5.76
N SER A 287 -9.95 -18.81 -4.84
CA SER A 287 -11.40 -18.61 -4.89
C SER A 287 -11.98 -18.56 -3.47
N PRO A 288 -13.01 -17.73 -3.18
CA PRO A 288 -13.64 -17.64 -1.85
C PRO A 288 -14.69 -18.75 -1.62
N VAL A 289 -14.54 -19.90 -2.27
CA VAL A 289 -15.56 -20.97 -2.33
C VAL A 289 -15.40 -21.94 -1.15
N GLY A 290 -16.51 -22.51 -0.68
CA GLY A 290 -16.52 -23.51 0.38
C GLY A 290 -16.51 -22.94 1.81
N GLY A 291 -16.61 -21.62 1.94
CA GLY A 291 -16.66 -20.93 3.23
C GLY A 291 -15.31 -20.81 3.93
N ALA A 292 -15.33 -20.18 5.11
CA ALA A 292 -14.14 -20.02 5.94
C ALA A 292 -13.65 -21.38 6.45
N ARG A 293 -12.39 -21.72 6.15
CA ARG A 293 -11.73 -22.94 6.65
C ARG A 293 -11.37 -22.81 8.11
N TRP A 294 -10.83 -21.66 8.50
CA TRP A 294 -10.50 -21.32 9.88
C TRP A 294 -10.59 -19.82 10.10
N ARG A 295 -10.61 -19.43 11.37
CA ARG A 295 -10.61 -18.04 11.81
C ARG A 295 -9.81 -17.85 13.09
N VAL A 296 -9.18 -16.69 13.22
CA VAL A 296 -8.39 -16.31 14.40
C VAL A 296 -8.73 -14.87 14.76
N SER A 297 -8.88 -14.58 16.05
CA SER A 297 -9.17 -13.22 16.51
C SER A 297 -7.91 -12.34 16.48
N SER A 298 -8.07 -11.07 16.10
CA SER A 298 -6.99 -10.07 16.12
C SER A 298 -6.83 -9.40 17.49
N VAL A 299 -7.54 -9.86 18.53
CA VAL A 299 -7.55 -9.24 19.88
C VAL A 299 -7.31 -10.23 21.02
N GLU A 300 -6.91 -11.46 20.70
CA GLU A 300 -6.85 -12.57 21.67
C GLU A 300 -5.95 -12.34 22.89
N HIS A 301 -4.93 -11.47 22.82
CA HIS A 301 -3.83 -11.49 23.80
C HIS A 301 -3.50 -10.19 24.54
N LEU A 302 -4.38 -9.19 24.49
CA LEU A 302 -4.35 -8.08 25.48
C LEU A 302 -4.45 -8.57 26.95
N ALA A 303 -4.85 -9.82 27.12
CA ALA A 303 -4.93 -10.60 28.34
C ALA A 303 -3.59 -10.91 29.03
N MET A 304 -2.48 -11.11 28.29
CA MET A 304 -1.24 -11.67 28.88
C MET A 304 -0.37 -10.65 29.63
N PHE A 305 -0.66 -9.35 29.52
CA PHE A 305 0.11 -8.29 30.18
C PHE A 305 0.15 -8.38 31.72
N HIS A 306 -0.82 -9.07 32.35
CA HIS A 306 -0.77 -9.34 33.79
C HIS A 306 0.09 -10.54 34.18
N ARG A 307 0.22 -11.54 33.30
CA ARG A 307 1.00 -12.76 33.57
C ARG A 307 2.47 -12.40 33.75
N ALA A 308 3.03 -11.63 32.80
CA ALA A 308 4.41 -11.19 32.86
C ALA A 308 4.69 -10.27 34.06
N LYS A 309 3.81 -9.30 34.37
CA LYS A 309 4.00 -8.39 35.52
C LYS A 309 3.93 -9.12 36.87
N ALA A 310 3.05 -10.11 36.99
CA ALA A 310 2.94 -10.93 38.20
C ALA A 310 4.10 -11.92 38.36
N GLU A 311 4.54 -12.56 37.26
CA GLU A 311 5.70 -13.46 37.24
C GLU A 311 7.02 -12.71 37.48
N LEU A 312 7.23 -11.54 36.86
CA LEU A 312 8.36 -10.64 37.15
C LEU A 312 8.33 -10.14 38.60
N GLY A 313 7.16 -9.80 39.14
CA GLY A 313 7.01 -9.42 40.55
C GLY A 313 7.42 -10.56 41.50
N ALA A 314 7.07 -11.81 41.16
CA ALA A 314 7.44 -13.00 41.93
C ALA A 314 8.94 -13.36 41.80
N LEU A 315 9.55 -13.12 40.64
CA LEU A 315 10.99 -13.35 40.38
C LEU A 315 11.89 -12.27 40.99
N ILE A 316 11.46 -11.01 40.98
CA ILE A 316 12.26 -9.86 41.46
C ILE A 316 12.15 -9.68 42.98
N GLN A 317 11.03 -10.04 43.62
CA GLN A 317 10.88 -9.93 45.09
C GLN A 317 12.00 -10.59 45.93
N PRO A 318 12.45 -11.83 45.65
CA PRO A 318 13.55 -12.43 46.41
C PRO A 318 14.89 -11.73 46.17
N LEU A 319 15.11 -11.11 45.00
CA LEU A 319 16.29 -10.30 44.70
C LEU A 319 16.28 -8.97 45.46
N LEU A 320 15.12 -8.28 45.52
CA LEU A 320 14.95 -7.05 46.30
C LEU A 320 15.07 -7.27 47.83
N ARG A 321 14.67 -8.43 48.34
CA ARG A 321 14.86 -8.82 49.76
C ARG A 321 16.33 -8.95 50.16
N ARG A 322 17.24 -9.11 49.20
CA ARG A 322 18.68 -9.29 49.44
C ARG A 322 19.44 -7.98 49.58
N GLU A 323 18.87 -6.85 49.16
CA GLU A 323 19.56 -5.54 49.11
C GLU A 323 18.94 -4.42 49.98
N LEU A 324 17.81 -4.66 50.67
CA LEU A 324 17.19 -3.66 51.55
C LEU A 324 17.46 -3.91 53.04
N PRO A 325 17.74 -2.87 53.86
CA PRO A 325 18.03 -3.00 55.29
C PRO A 325 16.80 -3.49 56.10
N PRO A 326 17.00 -4.12 57.26
CA PRO A 326 15.94 -4.80 58.02
C PRO A 326 15.07 -3.79 58.79
N ARG A 327 14.23 -3.02 58.09
CA ARG A 327 13.17 -2.19 58.71
C ARG A 327 12.12 -1.73 57.69
N ALA A 328 11.55 -2.66 56.94
CA ALA A 328 10.25 -2.49 56.30
C ALA A 328 9.62 -3.87 56.09
N THR A 329 8.79 -4.30 57.04
CA THR A 329 7.95 -5.49 56.89
C THR A 329 6.85 -5.18 55.88
N LEU A 330 7.12 -5.43 54.60
CA LEU A 330 6.07 -5.62 53.59
C LEU A 330 5.51 -7.05 53.76
N THR A 331 4.56 -7.20 54.68
CA THR A 331 3.73 -8.41 54.81
C THR A 331 2.71 -8.44 53.68
N ALA A 332 3.15 -8.75 52.48
CA ALA A 332 2.28 -9.21 51.41
C ALA A 332 2.97 -10.43 50.79
N GLU A 333 2.48 -11.62 51.12
CA GLU A 333 2.83 -12.83 50.37
C GLU A 333 2.54 -12.58 48.88
N PRO A 334 3.41 -13.01 47.95
CA PRO A 334 3.05 -13.01 46.54
C PRO A 334 1.80 -13.88 46.39
N LYS A 335 0.64 -13.24 46.18
CA LYS A 335 -0.61 -13.95 45.92
C LYS A 335 -0.35 -14.89 44.75
N ARG A 336 -0.50 -16.20 44.97
CA ARG A 336 -0.62 -17.17 43.89
C ARG A 336 -1.70 -16.64 42.95
N VAL A 337 -1.30 -16.35 41.71
CA VAL A 337 -2.22 -15.91 40.68
C VAL A 337 -3.08 -17.12 40.31
N ASP A 338 -4.37 -17.06 40.62
CA ASP A 338 -5.31 -18.12 40.25
C ASP A 338 -5.39 -18.19 38.71
N PRO A 339 -5.00 -19.33 38.08
CA PRO A 339 -5.05 -19.49 36.63
C PRO A 339 -6.46 -19.33 36.07
N VAL A 340 -7.49 -19.74 36.81
CA VAL A 340 -8.89 -19.66 36.39
C VAL A 340 -9.35 -18.21 36.40
N LEU A 341 -9.07 -17.47 37.48
CA LEU A 341 -9.39 -16.04 37.55
C LEU A 341 -8.67 -15.24 36.45
N THR A 342 -7.43 -15.61 36.15
CA THR A 342 -6.65 -15.00 35.07
C THR A 342 -7.28 -15.27 33.71
N ALA A 343 -7.69 -16.51 33.44
CA ALA A 343 -8.39 -16.88 32.21
C ALA A 343 -9.74 -16.14 32.08
N GLN A 344 -10.50 -16.00 33.16
CA GLN A 344 -11.77 -15.27 33.18
C GLN A 344 -11.58 -13.77 32.90
N LEU A 345 -10.62 -13.12 33.56
CA LEU A 345 -10.29 -11.71 33.32
C LEU A 345 -9.79 -11.47 31.88
N SER A 346 -9.02 -12.42 31.36
CA SER A 346 -8.54 -12.41 29.98
C SER A 346 -9.68 -12.45 28.98
N LEU A 347 -10.63 -13.37 29.18
CA LEU A 347 -11.82 -13.50 28.35
C LEU A 347 -12.71 -12.24 28.45
N GLN A 348 -12.93 -11.72 29.65
CA GLN A 348 -13.73 -10.52 29.87
C GLN A 348 -13.14 -9.31 29.12
N ARG A 349 -11.81 -9.10 29.21
CA ARG A 349 -11.14 -7.99 28.51
C ARG A 349 -11.20 -8.15 27.00
N ARG A 350 -11.04 -9.37 26.50
CA ARG A 350 -11.21 -9.69 25.09
C ARG A 350 -12.61 -9.28 24.62
N THR A 351 -13.66 -9.72 25.30
CA THR A 351 -15.04 -9.36 24.95
C THR A 351 -15.28 -7.85 25.01
N GLN A 352 -14.70 -7.14 26.00
CA GLN A 352 -14.81 -5.69 26.09
C GLN A 352 -14.13 -4.97 24.91
N LEU A 353 -12.98 -5.45 24.47
CA LEU A 353 -12.25 -4.88 23.34
C LEU A 353 -12.94 -5.21 22.01
N GLU A 354 -13.39 -6.45 21.81
CA GLU A 354 -14.22 -6.84 20.66
C GLU A 354 -15.47 -5.95 20.57
N GLY A 355 -16.15 -5.73 21.70
CA GLY A 355 -17.31 -4.85 21.77
C GLY A 355 -16.98 -3.36 21.57
N LEU A 356 -15.76 -2.91 21.86
CA LEU A 356 -15.30 -1.55 21.53
C LEU A 356 -15.05 -1.42 20.04
N ILE A 357 -14.33 -2.38 19.43
CA ILE A 357 -14.04 -2.39 18.00
C ILE A 357 -15.33 -2.41 17.18
N ALA A 358 -16.28 -3.28 17.54
CA ALA A 358 -17.58 -3.36 16.88
C ALA A 358 -18.33 -2.02 16.97
N ARG A 359 -18.30 -1.35 18.13
CA ARG A 359 -18.94 -0.03 18.31
C ARG A 359 -18.29 1.06 17.46
N GLU A 360 -16.96 1.12 17.41
CA GLU A 360 -16.26 2.11 16.57
C GLU A 360 -16.49 1.85 15.08
N GLN A 361 -16.51 0.58 14.65
CA GLN A 361 -16.81 0.20 13.27
C GLN A 361 -18.25 0.57 12.88
N SER A 362 -19.23 0.29 13.75
CA SER A 362 -20.63 0.68 13.54
C SER A 362 -20.77 2.21 13.52
N ALA A 363 -20.16 2.93 14.46
CA ALA A 363 -20.22 4.39 14.49
C ALA A 363 -19.64 5.03 13.22
N LEU A 364 -18.54 4.49 12.68
CA LEU A 364 -18.01 4.95 11.39
C LEU A 364 -19.02 4.73 10.26
N ARG A 365 -19.66 3.56 10.18
CA ARG A 365 -20.62 3.24 9.13
C ARG A 365 -21.90 4.06 9.23
N ASP A 366 -22.46 4.18 10.44
CA ASP A 366 -23.68 4.95 10.70
C ASP A 366 -23.50 6.43 10.33
N ASP A 367 -22.28 6.96 10.53
CA ASP A 367 -21.89 8.33 10.12
C ASP A 367 -21.47 8.44 8.64
N SER A 368 -21.59 7.38 7.84
CA SER A 368 -21.12 7.32 6.45
C SER A 368 -19.61 7.66 6.29
N ARG A 369 -18.79 7.27 7.27
CA ARG A 369 -17.32 7.38 7.28
C ARG A 369 -16.69 6.07 6.81
N ILE A 370 -15.44 6.15 6.33
CA ILE A 370 -14.71 5.00 5.78
C ILE A 370 -14.25 4.07 6.93
N ALA A 371 -14.88 2.91 7.03
CA ALA A 371 -14.60 1.88 8.05
C ALA A 371 -13.66 0.75 7.56
N PHE A 372 -12.76 1.05 6.61
CA PHE A 372 -11.82 0.07 6.08
C PHE A 372 -10.74 -0.26 7.11
N PRO A 373 -10.40 -1.54 7.33
CA PRO A 373 -9.25 -1.90 8.14
C PRO A 373 -7.97 -1.28 7.56
N ALA A 374 -7.15 -0.66 8.41
CA ALA A 374 -5.83 -0.16 8.03
C ALA A 374 -4.80 -1.29 7.89
N ALA A 375 -5.04 -2.42 8.55
CA ALA A 375 -4.14 -3.56 8.55
C ALA A 375 -4.24 -4.37 7.25
N LEU A 376 -3.09 -4.71 6.66
CA LEU A 376 -2.98 -5.60 5.51
C LEU A 376 -2.09 -6.80 5.85
N PRO A 377 -2.61 -8.03 5.76
CA PRO A 377 -1.80 -9.22 6.05
C PRO A 377 -0.81 -9.50 4.90
N LEU A 378 0.13 -10.40 5.17
CA LEU A 378 1.04 -11.00 4.19
C LEU A 378 0.79 -12.51 4.11
N VAL A 379 0.94 -13.11 2.93
CA VAL A 379 1.08 -14.57 2.77
C VAL A 379 2.46 -14.85 2.20
N VAL A 380 3.33 -15.48 2.97
CA VAL A 380 4.68 -15.86 2.52
C VAL A 380 4.85 -17.37 2.75
N GLY A 381 4.85 -18.14 1.66
CA GLY A 381 4.78 -19.60 1.73
C GLY A 381 3.51 -20.08 2.46
N ASP A 382 3.67 -20.85 3.54
CA ASP A 382 2.58 -21.36 4.39
C ASP A 382 2.30 -20.47 5.62
N ALA A 383 2.96 -19.31 5.73
CA ALA A 383 2.76 -18.38 6.84
C ALA A 383 1.86 -17.21 6.43
N VAL A 384 0.85 -16.92 7.25
CA VAL A 384 0.08 -15.68 7.20
C VAL A 384 0.55 -14.78 8.33
N VAL A 385 1.18 -13.66 7.99
CA VAL A 385 1.67 -12.68 8.96
C VAL A 385 0.75 -11.48 8.94
N TYR A 386 0.25 -11.06 10.10
CA TYR A 386 -0.74 -10.01 10.19
C TYR A 386 -0.56 -9.16 11.44
N ARG A 387 -1.03 -7.92 11.36
CA ARG A 387 -1.02 -6.97 12.47
C ARG A 387 -2.27 -7.17 13.33
N THR A 388 -2.09 -7.48 14.61
CA THR A 388 -3.16 -7.39 15.62
C THR A 388 -3.24 -5.95 16.13
N ILE A 389 -4.22 -5.63 16.98
CA ILE A 389 -4.25 -4.29 17.59
C ILE A 389 -3.02 -4.02 18.49
N SER A 390 -2.34 -5.07 18.96
CA SER A 390 -1.20 -4.96 19.88
C SER A 390 0.15 -5.31 19.26
N ASP A 391 0.24 -6.27 18.35
CA ASP A 391 1.48 -6.95 17.96
C ASP A 391 1.44 -7.43 16.49
N VAL A 392 2.55 -8.03 16.04
CA VAL A 392 2.63 -8.77 14.78
C VAL A 392 2.56 -10.26 15.10
N THR A 393 1.63 -10.97 14.46
CA THR A 393 1.40 -12.40 14.68
C THR A 393 1.53 -13.17 13.37
N ALA A 394 2.05 -14.39 13.44
CA ALA A 394 2.06 -15.33 12.32
C ALA A 394 1.24 -16.59 12.64
N VAL A 395 0.42 -17.02 11.69
CA VAL A 395 -0.34 -18.27 11.76
C VAL A 395 -0.09 -19.11 10.52
N ARG A 396 -0.32 -20.42 10.61
CA ARG A 396 -0.23 -21.34 9.47
C ARG A 396 -1.43 -21.14 8.53
N LEU A 397 -1.17 -20.92 7.24
CA LEU A 397 -2.20 -20.65 6.23
C LEU A 397 -3.24 -21.76 6.13
N ARG A 398 -2.83 -23.03 6.29
CA ARG A 398 -3.76 -24.17 6.15
C ARG A 398 -4.63 -24.44 7.37
N THR A 399 -4.19 -24.08 8.57
CA THR A 399 -4.84 -24.50 9.83
C THR A 399 -5.24 -23.36 10.75
N GLY A 400 -4.67 -22.17 10.59
CA GLY A 400 -4.83 -21.04 11.51
C GLY A 400 -4.05 -21.21 12.82
N GLU A 401 -3.22 -22.25 12.94
CA GLU A 401 -2.40 -22.48 14.13
C GLU A 401 -1.36 -21.38 14.30
N LEU A 402 -1.20 -20.89 15.53
CA LEU A 402 -0.19 -19.90 15.89
C LEU A 402 1.22 -20.44 15.63
N LEU A 403 2.00 -19.73 14.83
CA LEU A 403 3.42 -20.00 14.61
C LEU A 403 4.26 -19.21 15.62
N TRP A 404 4.08 -17.90 15.67
CA TRP A 404 4.81 -17.00 16.58
C TRP A 404 4.11 -15.65 16.74
N ARG A 405 4.58 -14.86 17.71
CA ARG A 405 4.21 -13.44 17.89
C ARG A 405 5.44 -12.59 18.15
N SER A 406 5.38 -11.33 17.75
CA SER A 406 6.42 -10.36 18.05
C SER A 406 6.55 -10.16 19.56
N ALA A 407 7.79 -9.96 20.01
CA ALA A 407 8.07 -9.59 21.40
C ALA A 407 7.63 -8.16 21.73
N LEU A 408 7.57 -7.27 20.73
CA LEU A 408 7.10 -5.91 20.88
C LEU A 408 5.58 -5.85 20.78
N THR A 409 5.01 -4.97 21.59
CA THR A 409 3.57 -4.73 21.69
C THR A 409 3.26 -3.24 21.80
N ASP A 410 2.04 -2.83 21.47
CA ASP A 410 1.57 -1.46 21.60
C ASP A 410 1.54 -0.98 23.07
N GLY A 411 2.53 -0.17 23.44
CA GLY A 411 2.66 0.40 24.76
C GLY A 411 1.67 1.52 25.07
N ALA A 412 1.09 2.18 24.06
CA ALA A 412 0.09 3.23 24.22
C ALA A 412 -1.27 2.61 24.56
N LEU A 413 -1.68 1.60 23.80
CA LEU A 413 -2.88 0.80 24.08
C LEU A 413 -2.81 0.21 25.49
N THR A 414 -1.67 -0.38 25.86
CA THR A 414 -1.45 -0.96 27.20
C THR A 414 -1.63 0.07 28.31
N ARG A 415 -1.15 1.30 28.14
CA ARG A 415 -1.31 2.37 29.14
C ARG A 415 -2.74 2.89 29.22
N LEU A 416 -3.36 3.21 28.08
CA LEU A 416 -4.74 3.72 28.02
C LEU A 416 -5.72 2.70 28.62
N TRP A 417 -5.52 1.42 28.33
CA TRP A 417 -6.34 0.34 28.88
C TRP A 417 -6.19 0.18 30.39
N ASN A 418 -4.96 0.30 30.91
CA ASN A 418 -4.69 0.14 32.35
C ASN A 418 -5.13 1.36 33.18
N ASN A 419 -5.00 2.57 32.65
CA ASN A 419 -5.42 3.79 33.35
C ASN A 419 -6.94 3.82 33.62
N ARG A 420 -7.74 3.14 32.79
CA ARG A 420 -9.17 2.94 33.01
C ARG A 420 -9.50 2.24 34.35
N ASN A 421 -8.55 1.51 34.95
CA ASN A 421 -8.78 0.67 36.14
C ASN A 421 -8.16 1.22 37.45
N ILE A 422 -7.39 2.32 37.43
CA ILE A 422 -6.61 2.77 38.61
C ILE A 422 -7.41 3.72 39.53
N GLU A 423 -8.49 4.35 39.06
CA GLU A 423 -9.11 5.48 39.78
C GLU A 423 -10.49 5.21 40.41
N THR A 424 -10.89 3.95 40.60
CA THR A 424 -12.13 3.59 41.31
C THR A 424 -12.07 3.80 42.85
N ARG A 425 -11.31 4.78 43.37
CA ARG A 425 -11.12 4.95 44.83
C ARG A 425 -11.30 6.34 45.46
N ALA A 426 -11.71 7.39 44.75
CA ALA A 426 -12.06 8.66 45.40
C ALA A 426 -13.12 9.43 44.59
N GLY A 427 -14.25 9.77 45.22
CA GLY A 427 -15.53 10.21 44.62
C GLY A 427 -15.60 11.49 43.76
N GLU A 428 -14.54 11.87 43.04
CA GLU A 428 -14.52 12.97 42.04
C GLU A 428 -14.43 12.43 40.58
N VAL A 429 -14.98 11.24 40.32
CA VAL A 429 -14.53 10.28 39.26
C VAL A 429 -15.17 10.45 37.87
N ARG A 430 -16.25 11.22 37.70
CA ARG A 430 -17.11 11.05 36.50
C ARG A 430 -16.51 11.64 35.21
N ASP A 431 -15.97 12.85 35.25
CA ASP A 431 -15.45 13.55 34.06
C ASP A 431 -14.10 12.97 33.57
N VAL A 432 -13.27 12.44 34.48
CA VAL A 432 -11.96 11.86 34.13
C VAL A 432 -12.10 10.52 33.43
N ASN A 433 -13.06 9.68 33.86
CA ASN A 433 -13.30 8.37 33.25
C ASN A 433 -13.86 8.49 31.83
N GLU A 434 -14.69 9.51 31.58
CA GLU A 434 -15.18 9.83 30.23
C GLU A 434 -14.05 10.27 29.30
N ALA A 435 -13.13 11.14 29.76
CA ALA A 435 -11.97 11.57 28.98
C ALA A 435 -10.98 10.43 28.64
N VAL A 436 -10.73 9.52 29.60
CA VAL A 436 -9.89 8.32 29.38
C VAL A 436 -10.56 7.35 28.41
N SER A 437 -11.88 7.16 28.53
CA SER A 437 -12.64 6.32 27.59
C SER A 437 -12.63 6.89 26.18
N ALA A 438 -12.82 8.21 26.02
CA ALA A 438 -12.75 8.89 24.73
C ALA A 438 -11.36 8.77 24.09
N SER A 439 -10.30 8.92 24.90
CA SER A 439 -8.91 8.74 24.47
C SER A 439 -8.62 7.33 23.94
N LEU A 440 -9.11 6.30 24.65
CA LEU A 440 -8.98 4.91 24.23
C LEU A 440 -9.75 4.64 22.93
N SER A 441 -11.00 5.11 22.83
CA SER A 441 -11.80 5.03 21.60
C SER A 441 -11.08 5.67 20.41
N ALA A 442 -10.57 6.89 20.57
CA ALA A 442 -9.84 7.60 19.52
C ALA A 442 -8.57 6.84 19.09
N HIS A 443 -7.82 6.27 20.05
CA HIS A 443 -6.63 5.47 19.75
C HIS A 443 -6.98 4.19 18.98
N VAL A 444 -7.99 3.43 19.44
CA VAL A 444 -8.45 2.20 18.77
C VAL A 444 -8.94 2.52 17.35
N ARG A 445 -9.74 3.57 17.19
CA ARG A 445 -10.27 4.01 15.90
C ARG A 445 -9.16 4.41 14.93
N ARG A 446 -8.18 5.20 15.40
CA ARG A 446 -7.00 5.58 14.61
C ARG A 446 -6.21 4.35 14.18
N ARG A 447 -5.86 3.47 15.14
CA ARG A 447 -5.00 2.32 14.91
C ARG A 447 -5.60 1.29 13.95
N LEU A 448 -6.92 1.06 14.04
CA LEU A 448 -7.59 0.02 13.25
C LEU A 448 -8.06 0.49 11.87
N PHE A 449 -8.35 1.79 11.69
CA PHE A 449 -9.01 2.26 10.45
C PHE A 449 -8.25 3.34 9.68
N ARG A 450 -7.21 3.95 10.28
CA ARG A 450 -6.49 5.09 9.67
C ARG A 450 -4.98 4.93 9.57
N ASP A 451 -4.37 4.21 10.51
CA ASP A 451 -2.92 4.08 10.62
C ASP A 451 -2.34 3.02 9.67
N ALA A 452 -2.22 3.37 8.39
CA ALA A 452 -1.62 2.49 7.39
C ALA A 452 -0.11 2.30 7.62
N ALA A 453 0.57 3.27 8.24
CA ALA A 453 2.01 3.17 8.55
C ALA A 453 2.33 1.98 9.48
N ALA A 454 1.49 1.74 10.49
CA ALA A 454 1.65 0.57 11.35
C ALA A 454 0.82 -0.65 10.94
N GLY A 455 -0.27 -0.44 10.19
CA GLY A 455 -1.13 -1.51 9.71
C GLY A 455 -0.51 -2.35 8.59
N THR A 456 0.41 -1.77 7.82
CA THR A 456 1.06 -2.45 6.70
C THR A 456 2.40 -3.06 7.06
N LEU A 457 2.74 -4.17 6.41
CA LEU A 457 3.96 -4.95 6.61
C LEU A 457 4.62 -5.19 5.24
N SER A 458 5.90 -5.55 5.23
CA SER A 458 6.56 -6.06 4.02
C SER A 458 7.54 -7.19 4.34
N SER A 459 7.94 -7.95 3.32
CA SER A 459 8.86 -9.07 3.47
C SER A 459 9.72 -9.28 2.22
N ASP A 460 10.95 -9.73 2.43
CA ASP A 460 11.88 -10.22 1.40
C ASP A 460 11.75 -11.75 1.16
N GLY A 461 10.79 -12.41 1.81
CA GLY A 461 10.60 -13.86 1.78
C GLY A 461 11.22 -14.62 2.95
N GLN A 462 12.11 -14.01 3.74
CA GLN A 462 12.73 -14.61 4.92
C GLN A 462 12.60 -13.75 6.19
N THR A 463 12.40 -12.46 6.01
CA THR A 463 12.33 -11.45 7.06
C THR A 463 11.03 -10.67 6.91
N ILE A 464 10.37 -10.37 8.02
CA ILE A 464 9.21 -9.49 8.10
C ILE A 464 9.67 -8.12 8.61
N PHE A 465 9.29 -7.07 7.91
CA PHE A 465 9.56 -5.68 8.28
C PHE A 465 8.27 -5.01 8.73
N ALA A 466 8.32 -4.39 9.91
CA ALA A 466 7.20 -3.72 10.53
C ALA A 466 7.63 -2.40 11.16
N LEU A 467 6.73 -1.41 11.14
CA LEU A 467 6.90 -0.22 11.95
C LEU A 467 6.29 -0.43 13.33
N GLU A 468 7.12 -0.27 14.36
CA GLU A 468 6.70 -0.29 15.75
C GLU A 468 6.76 1.13 16.31
N GLU A 469 5.61 1.64 16.74
CA GLU A 469 5.53 3.00 17.24
C GLU A 469 6.05 3.07 18.68
N LEU A 470 6.97 4.00 18.94
CA LEU A 470 7.36 4.36 20.29
C LEU A 470 6.53 5.59 20.65
N ASP A 471 5.65 5.44 21.61
CA ASP A 471 4.76 6.53 22.00
C ASP A 471 5.54 7.81 22.37
N PRO A 472 5.05 8.97 21.92
CA PRO A 472 4.58 9.94 22.90
C PRO A 472 3.27 10.58 22.44
N SER A 473 2.17 9.83 22.37
CA SER A 473 0.85 10.42 22.14
C SER A 473 0.41 11.17 23.38
N ASN A 474 0.78 12.45 23.37
CA ASN A 474 0.24 13.45 24.24
C ASN A 474 -1.21 13.73 23.80
N ASN A 475 -2.19 13.10 24.45
CA ASN A 475 -3.61 13.47 24.32
C ASN A 475 -3.89 14.93 24.77
N ASN A 476 -2.85 15.66 25.16
CA ASN A 476 -2.86 17.01 25.73
C ASN A 476 -1.97 17.98 24.93
N ALA A 477 -1.80 17.82 23.62
CA ALA A 477 -1.03 18.77 22.79
C ALA A 477 -1.48 20.23 23.01
N THR A 478 -2.79 20.45 23.11
CA THR A 478 -3.39 21.76 23.44
C THR A 478 -3.02 22.24 24.84
N ALA A 479 -2.97 21.37 25.84
CA ALA A 479 -2.62 21.74 27.21
C ALA A 479 -1.11 21.94 27.41
N ASN A 480 -0.26 21.23 26.65
CA ASN A 480 1.19 21.41 26.66
C ASN A 480 1.60 22.68 25.90
N ALA A 481 0.93 22.99 24.78
CA ALA A 481 1.06 24.28 24.10
C ALA A 481 0.66 25.45 25.02
N MET A 482 -0.44 25.32 25.77
CA MET A 482 -0.84 26.31 26.80
C MET A 482 0.17 26.43 27.96
N ARG A 483 0.97 25.39 28.23
CA ARG A 483 2.01 25.36 29.27
C ARG A 483 3.41 25.70 28.76
N GLY A 484 3.57 25.99 27.46
CA GLY A 484 4.87 26.30 26.85
C GLY A 484 5.88 25.15 26.90
N LEU A 485 5.42 23.90 27.03
CA LEU A 485 6.28 22.72 27.03
C LEU A 485 6.62 22.32 25.60
N ALA A 486 7.89 22.01 25.33
CA ALA A 486 8.32 21.51 24.04
C ALA A 486 7.64 20.15 23.76
N GLU A 487 6.99 20.04 22.59
CA GLU A 487 6.41 18.79 22.13
C GLU A 487 7.52 17.74 21.95
N PRO A 488 7.40 16.54 22.55
CA PRO A 488 8.36 15.47 22.31
C PRO A 488 8.36 15.11 20.81
N ALA A 489 9.55 14.95 20.23
CA ALA A 489 9.70 14.56 18.84
C ALA A 489 8.97 13.23 18.58
N ALA A 490 8.11 13.19 17.55
CA ALA A 490 7.50 11.94 17.11
C ALA A 490 8.59 10.96 16.68
N ALA A 491 8.51 9.72 17.15
CA ALA A 491 9.50 8.69 16.84
C ALA A 491 8.82 7.33 16.67
N ASN A 492 9.35 6.51 15.77
CA ASN A 492 8.99 5.11 15.61
C ASN A 492 10.24 4.29 15.32
N LYS A 493 10.11 2.97 15.33
CA LYS A 493 11.16 2.04 14.96
C LYS A 493 10.77 1.27 13.72
N LEU A 494 11.75 1.01 12.85
CA LEU A 494 11.66 -0.05 11.87
C LEU A 494 12.28 -1.31 12.49
N VAL A 495 11.52 -2.40 12.50
CA VAL A 495 11.89 -3.66 13.15
C VAL A 495 11.82 -4.80 12.15
N ALA A 496 12.83 -5.67 12.21
CA ALA A 496 12.88 -6.90 11.44
C ALA A 496 12.64 -8.13 12.32
N TYR A 497 11.76 -9.02 11.87
CA TYR A 497 11.48 -10.31 12.50
C TYR A 497 11.82 -11.44 11.54
N ASP A 498 12.43 -12.51 12.05
CA ASP A 498 12.62 -13.73 11.27
C ASP A 498 11.28 -14.39 10.98
N LEU A 499 11.01 -14.73 9.71
CA LEU A 499 9.74 -15.32 9.30
C LEU A 499 9.47 -16.69 9.94
N ALA A 500 10.50 -17.48 10.22
CA ALA A 500 10.33 -18.84 10.72
C ALA A 500 9.93 -18.86 12.21
N GLY A 501 10.56 -18.01 13.03
CA GLY A 501 10.39 -18.03 14.49
C GLY A 501 9.88 -16.76 15.15
N GLY A 502 9.72 -15.66 14.41
CA GLY A 502 9.29 -14.37 14.96
C GLY A 502 10.33 -13.68 15.84
N ARG A 503 11.58 -14.19 15.86
CA ARG A 503 12.68 -13.58 16.61
C ARG A 503 12.98 -12.21 16.01
N MET A 504 13.03 -11.18 16.86
CA MET A 504 13.55 -9.87 16.44
C MET A 504 15.01 -10.01 16.03
N LEU A 505 15.30 -9.63 14.80
CA LEU A 505 16.64 -9.67 14.21
C LEU A 505 17.40 -8.40 14.53
N TRP A 506 16.79 -7.25 14.25
CA TRP A 506 17.32 -5.92 14.55
C TRP A 506 16.19 -4.90 14.65
N GLU A 507 16.51 -3.74 15.21
CA GLU A 507 15.65 -2.56 15.26
C GLU A 507 16.48 -1.30 15.01
N ILE A 508 15.91 -0.33 14.30
CA ILE A 508 16.52 0.98 14.02
C ILE A 508 15.49 2.09 14.19
N GLY A 509 15.96 3.32 14.41
CA GLY A 509 15.11 4.48 14.69
C GLY A 509 14.90 4.74 16.17
N GLY A 510 13.74 5.32 16.50
CA GLY A 510 13.34 5.72 17.84
C GLY A 510 13.84 7.11 18.26
N PRO A 511 13.50 7.56 19.48
CA PRO A 511 13.83 8.91 19.94
C PRO A 511 15.33 9.05 20.18
N ARG A 512 15.86 10.26 19.99
CA ARG A 512 17.23 10.60 20.43
C ARG A 512 17.31 10.54 21.96
N GLY A 513 18.27 9.80 22.51
CA GLY A 513 18.39 9.60 23.95
C GLY A 513 19.75 9.05 24.39
N ALA A 514 19.91 8.74 25.68
CA ALA A 514 21.20 8.37 26.29
C ALA A 514 21.79 7.02 25.82
N LYS A 515 20.99 6.19 25.13
CA LYS A 515 21.42 4.96 24.44
C LYS A 515 20.83 4.97 23.03
N PRO A 516 21.38 5.76 22.10
CA PRO A 516 20.86 5.83 20.74
C PRO A 516 21.05 4.46 20.07
N VAL A 517 20.00 4.00 19.40
CA VAL A 517 20.09 2.91 18.42
C VAL A 517 20.42 3.55 17.06
N GLU A 518 20.95 2.76 16.12
CA GLU A 518 21.20 3.23 14.76
C GLU A 518 19.96 3.95 14.18
N LEU A 519 20.19 5.07 13.50
CA LEU A 519 19.14 5.96 12.96
C LEU A 519 18.21 6.62 14.00
N SER A 520 18.62 6.76 15.26
CA SER A 520 17.85 7.52 16.27
C SER A 520 17.47 8.93 15.79
N GLY A 521 16.18 9.27 15.92
CA GLY A 521 15.59 10.53 15.47
C GLY A 521 15.02 10.52 14.04
N HIS A 522 15.14 9.40 13.31
CA HIS A 522 14.41 9.19 12.07
C HIS A 522 12.98 8.74 12.37
N PHE A 523 12.02 9.32 11.65
CA PHE A 523 10.63 8.86 11.64
C PHE A 523 10.36 8.15 10.31
N PHE A 524 10.20 6.83 10.34
CA PHE A 524 9.88 6.04 9.15
C PHE A 524 8.41 6.23 8.75
N LEU A 525 8.14 6.45 7.46
CA LEU A 525 6.80 6.85 6.98
C LEU A 525 5.94 5.66 6.53
N GLY A 526 6.55 4.48 6.35
CA GLY A 526 5.89 3.22 6.00
C GLY A 526 6.88 2.04 6.06
N PRO A 527 6.41 0.79 5.90
CA PRO A 527 7.31 -0.36 5.81
C PRO A 527 8.23 -0.23 4.58
N PRO A 528 9.44 -0.80 4.61
CA PRO A 528 10.37 -0.74 3.48
C PRO A 528 9.79 -1.43 2.25
N LEU A 529 10.25 -1.04 1.07
CA LEU A 529 10.20 -1.87 -0.13
C LEU A 529 11.46 -2.76 -0.17
N PRO A 530 11.36 -4.08 0.01
CA PRO A 530 12.47 -4.99 -0.22
C PRO A 530 12.66 -5.22 -1.73
N LEU A 531 13.87 -4.97 -2.22
CA LEU A 531 14.20 -5.09 -3.63
C LEU A 531 15.70 -5.43 -3.78
N ASP A 532 16.01 -6.52 -4.48
CA ASP A 532 17.39 -6.96 -4.78
C ASP A 532 18.33 -7.00 -3.56
N GLY A 533 17.85 -7.50 -2.42
CA GLY A 533 18.64 -7.62 -1.18
C GLY A 533 18.82 -6.32 -0.41
N ARG A 534 18.19 -5.23 -0.84
CA ARG A 534 18.15 -3.94 -0.15
C ARG A 534 16.76 -3.58 0.32
N LEU A 535 16.70 -2.68 1.30
CA LEU A 535 15.46 -2.13 1.84
C LEU A 535 15.39 -0.64 1.52
N TYR A 536 14.34 -0.22 0.84
CA TYR A 536 14.11 1.17 0.47
C TYR A 536 13.05 1.76 1.40
N CYS A 537 13.48 2.68 2.28
CA CYS A 537 12.66 3.28 3.32
C CYS A 537 12.47 4.78 3.07
N LEU A 538 11.28 5.28 3.29
CA LEU A 538 11.04 6.72 3.37
C LEU A 538 11.03 7.13 4.84
N ALA A 539 11.82 8.14 5.19
CA ALA A 539 11.91 8.64 6.56
C ALA A 539 12.04 10.16 6.61
N GLU A 540 11.44 10.78 7.62
CA GLU A 540 11.66 12.18 7.94
C GLU A 540 12.75 12.30 9.01
N VAL A 541 13.73 13.19 8.78
CA VAL A 541 14.80 13.49 9.74
C VAL A 541 15.20 14.97 9.61
N GLN A 542 15.25 15.69 10.73
CA GLN A 542 15.68 17.10 10.79
C GLN A 542 14.96 18.06 9.82
N GLY A 543 13.71 17.77 9.44
CA GLY A 543 12.94 18.61 8.51
C GLY A 543 13.11 18.22 7.03
N ASP A 544 13.83 17.14 6.74
CA ASP A 544 13.96 16.57 5.40
C ASP A 544 13.25 15.23 5.31
N LEU A 545 12.50 15.02 4.24
CA LEU A 545 12.03 13.70 3.83
C LEU A 545 13.10 13.06 2.95
N ARG A 546 13.58 11.89 3.35
CA ARG A 546 14.69 11.18 2.70
C ARG A 546 14.29 9.78 2.28
N LEU A 547 14.87 9.32 1.18
CA LEU A 547 15.01 7.90 0.86
C LEU A 547 16.26 7.37 1.59
N LEU A 548 16.08 6.33 2.39
CA LEU A 548 17.16 5.55 2.97
C LEU A 548 17.22 4.21 2.25
N VAL A 549 18.40 3.84 1.75
CA VAL A 549 18.65 2.52 1.17
C VAL A 549 19.53 1.75 2.12
N LEU A 550 18.97 0.68 2.66
CA LEU A 550 19.59 -0.10 3.71
C LEU A 550 20.00 -1.47 3.17
N GLU A 551 21.19 -1.92 3.59
CA GLU A 551 21.71 -3.25 3.29
C GLU A 551 21.65 -4.09 4.57
N GLN A 552 20.96 -5.22 4.50
CA GLN A 552 20.94 -6.19 5.59
C GLN A 552 22.22 -7.03 5.55
N THR A 553 22.84 -7.26 6.70
CA THR A 553 24.04 -8.11 6.79
C THR A 553 23.72 -9.55 6.36
N ALA A 554 24.71 -10.29 5.87
CA ALA A 554 24.50 -11.67 5.38
C ALA A 554 23.92 -12.62 6.45
N ASP A 555 24.20 -12.38 7.73
CA ASP A 555 23.63 -13.13 8.87
C ASP A 555 22.24 -12.61 9.32
N ARG A 556 21.75 -11.54 8.67
CA ARG A 556 20.51 -10.82 8.93
C ARG A 556 20.41 -10.22 10.34
N GLY A 557 21.51 -10.16 11.09
CA GLY A 557 21.55 -9.70 12.48
C GLY A 557 21.63 -8.19 12.64
N ALA A 558 21.99 -7.47 11.59
CA ALA A 558 22.06 -6.01 11.58
C ALA A 558 21.68 -5.45 10.21
N VAL A 559 21.59 -4.14 10.14
CA VAL A 559 21.35 -3.37 8.93
C VAL A 559 22.30 -2.19 8.94
N LYS A 560 22.78 -1.76 7.77
CA LYS A 560 23.58 -0.54 7.60
C LYS A 560 22.99 0.31 6.49
N ILE A 561 23.25 1.61 6.49
CA ILE A 561 22.93 2.47 5.35
C ILE A 561 23.93 2.15 4.22
N ASP A 562 23.41 1.75 3.05
CA ASP A 562 24.21 1.69 1.80
C ASP A 562 24.33 3.12 1.25
N TRP A 563 23.21 3.83 1.11
CA TRP A 563 23.19 5.25 0.77
C TRP A 563 21.87 5.91 1.16
N SER A 564 21.83 7.24 1.12
CA SER A 564 20.62 8.03 1.36
C SER A 564 20.47 9.15 0.35
N GLN A 565 19.25 9.63 0.16
CA GLN A 565 18.92 10.73 -0.75
C GLN A 565 17.85 11.62 -0.13
N THR A 566 18.16 12.91 0.03
CA THR A 566 17.15 13.91 0.39
C THR A 566 16.19 14.09 -0.77
N LEU A 567 14.89 13.91 -0.52
CA LEU A 567 13.86 14.04 -1.54
C LEU A 567 13.29 15.46 -1.54
N VAL A 568 12.81 15.92 -0.39
CA VAL A 568 12.16 17.23 -0.24
C VAL A 568 12.26 17.70 1.20
N ALA A 569 12.49 19.00 1.39
CA ALA A 569 12.37 19.64 2.70
C ALA A 569 10.88 19.80 3.06
N VAL A 570 10.51 19.54 4.31
CA VAL A 570 9.12 19.63 4.76
C VAL A 570 8.85 20.95 5.48
N ASP A 571 7.74 21.61 5.13
CA ASP A 571 7.31 22.87 5.75
C ASP A 571 6.90 22.70 7.22
N ARG A 572 6.33 21.54 7.56
CA ARG A 572 5.86 21.17 8.89
C ARG A 572 6.41 19.80 9.26
N PRO A 573 6.94 19.60 10.48
CA PRO A 573 7.43 18.29 10.90
C PRO A 573 6.28 17.28 11.02
N VAL A 574 6.63 15.98 10.95
CA VAL A 574 5.70 14.85 11.02
C VAL A 574 4.85 14.83 12.29
N SER A 575 5.38 15.36 13.41
CA SER A 575 4.65 15.49 14.68
C SER A 575 3.40 16.40 14.55
N SER A 576 3.46 17.37 13.64
CA SER A 576 2.36 18.30 13.32
C SER A 576 1.64 17.99 12.01
N SER A 577 1.95 16.84 11.38
CA SER A 577 1.41 16.43 10.08
C SER A 577 0.72 15.05 10.19
N PRO A 578 -0.47 14.97 10.84
CA PRO A 578 -1.13 13.69 11.15
C PRO A 578 -1.47 12.87 9.89
N LEU A 579 -1.80 13.51 8.77
CA LEU A 579 -2.08 12.80 7.52
C LEU A 579 -0.84 12.09 6.98
N ARG A 580 0.32 12.77 6.94
CA ARG A 580 1.59 12.17 6.51
C ARG A 580 2.03 11.06 7.46
N ARG A 581 1.92 11.27 8.78
CA ARG A 581 2.25 10.28 9.82
C ARG A 581 1.55 8.94 9.62
N LEU A 582 0.27 8.96 9.25
CA LEU A 582 -0.56 7.76 9.16
C LEU A 582 -0.61 7.16 7.73
N SER A 583 0.08 7.76 6.76
CA SER A 583 -0.06 7.42 5.33
C SER A 583 0.49 6.04 4.93
N GLY A 584 1.49 5.51 5.65
CA GLY A 584 2.17 4.28 5.23
C GLY A 584 2.91 4.46 3.91
N LEU A 585 3.71 5.51 3.79
CA LEU A 585 4.45 5.84 2.57
C LEU A 585 5.56 4.82 2.34
N SER A 586 5.33 3.94 1.37
CA SER A 586 6.32 3.03 0.81
C SER A 586 6.55 3.38 -0.66
N PRO A 587 7.80 3.34 -1.14
CA PRO A 587 8.06 3.57 -2.55
C PRO A 587 7.59 2.36 -3.38
N SER A 588 7.44 2.59 -4.68
CA SER A 588 7.15 1.56 -5.68
C SER A 588 8.19 1.62 -6.78
N PHE A 589 8.52 0.47 -7.36
CA PHE A 589 9.60 0.34 -8.31
C PHE A 589 9.13 -0.37 -9.58
N ALA A 590 9.56 0.16 -10.72
CA ALA A 590 9.56 -0.55 -11.98
C ALA A 590 10.81 -0.19 -12.77
N ASP A 591 11.62 -1.21 -13.07
CA ASP A 591 12.69 -1.18 -14.07
C ASP A 591 13.66 0.00 -14.00
N GLY A 592 14.27 0.17 -12.83
CA GLY A 592 15.28 1.19 -12.59
C GLY A 592 14.69 2.49 -12.05
N ILE A 593 13.38 2.73 -12.17
CA ILE A 593 12.74 3.92 -11.59
C ILE A 593 12.03 3.57 -10.28
N LEU A 594 12.42 4.25 -9.21
CA LEU A 594 11.76 4.21 -7.90
C LEU A 594 10.92 5.46 -7.72
N VAL A 595 9.60 5.30 -7.56
CA VAL A 595 8.65 6.39 -7.31
C VAL A 595 8.37 6.48 -5.81
N CYS A 596 8.71 7.63 -5.23
CA CYS A 596 8.61 7.94 -3.82
C CYS A 596 7.43 8.89 -3.55
N PRO A 597 6.33 8.42 -2.93
CA PRO A 597 5.28 9.31 -2.46
C PRO A 597 5.76 10.12 -1.25
N THR A 598 5.36 11.39 -1.14
CA THR A 598 5.82 12.26 -0.04
C THR A 598 4.71 12.69 0.93
N SER A 599 3.45 12.73 0.47
CA SER A 599 2.33 13.38 1.16
C SER A 599 2.69 14.77 1.72
N THR A 600 3.44 15.55 0.93
CA THR A 600 3.84 16.93 1.26
C THR A 600 3.84 17.84 0.03
N GLY A 601 2.93 17.59 -0.92
CA GLY A 601 2.78 18.41 -2.14
C GLY A 601 3.70 18.04 -3.31
N ALA A 602 4.37 16.88 -3.30
CA ALA A 602 5.13 16.40 -4.45
C ALA A 602 5.21 14.87 -4.55
N VAL A 603 5.49 14.34 -5.73
CA VAL A 603 5.92 12.95 -5.94
C VAL A 603 7.28 12.99 -6.59
N ILE A 604 8.23 12.19 -6.11
CA ILE A 604 9.61 12.23 -6.59
C ILE A 604 10.00 10.87 -7.12
N ALA A 605 10.68 10.82 -8.26
CA ALA A 605 11.25 9.60 -8.79
C ALA A 605 12.77 9.65 -8.85
N ILE A 606 13.38 8.50 -8.62
CA ILE A 606 14.82 8.28 -8.64
C ILE A 606 15.13 7.21 -9.67
N ASP A 607 16.14 7.45 -10.49
CA ASP A 607 16.79 6.38 -11.25
C ASP A 607 17.77 5.66 -10.32
N LEU A 608 17.43 4.44 -9.90
CA LEU A 608 18.22 3.65 -8.96
C LEU A 608 19.53 3.15 -9.55
N VAL A 609 19.59 2.95 -10.86
CA VAL A 609 20.80 2.49 -11.52
C VAL A 609 21.83 3.61 -11.53
N ARG A 610 21.38 4.81 -11.88
CA ARG A 610 22.21 6.02 -11.93
C ARG A 610 22.38 6.72 -10.58
N ARG A 611 21.57 6.38 -9.57
CA ARG A 611 21.49 7.07 -8.27
C ARG A 611 21.36 8.59 -8.45
N VAL A 612 20.40 9.00 -9.28
CA VAL A 612 20.08 10.40 -9.59
C VAL A 612 18.59 10.67 -9.41
N LEU A 613 18.24 11.91 -9.05
CA LEU A 613 16.88 12.39 -9.08
C LEU A 613 16.42 12.47 -10.54
N SER A 614 15.41 11.68 -10.90
CA SER A 614 14.91 11.60 -12.27
C SER A 614 13.94 12.74 -12.56
N TRP A 615 12.94 12.91 -11.70
CA TRP A 615 11.94 13.97 -11.80
C TRP A 615 11.25 14.20 -10.45
N GLY A 616 10.66 15.38 -10.28
CA GLY A 616 9.77 15.73 -9.17
C GLY A 616 8.50 16.36 -9.72
N HIS A 617 7.34 15.82 -9.38
CA HIS A 617 6.03 16.31 -9.80
C HIS A 617 5.34 17.01 -8.62
N PRO A 618 5.25 18.36 -8.61
CA PRO A 618 4.52 19.08 -7.56
C PRO A 618 3.00 18.94 -7.73
N TYR A 619 2.27 18.94 -6.62
CA TYR A 619 0.81 19.01 -6.60
C TYR A 619 0.32 19.86 -5.42
N THR A 620 -0.91 20.36 -5.52
CA THR A 620 -1.51 21.16 -4.45
C THR A 620 -2.04 20.27 -3.33
N SER A 621 -1.41 20.35 -2.16
CA SER A 621 -1.88 19.73 -0.92
C SER A 621 -3.13 20.43 -0.40
N THR A 622 -4.20 19.69 -0.13
CA THR A 622 -5.43 20.20 0.52
C THR A 622 -5.22 20.38 2.03
N ALA A 623 -4.23 19.70 2.61
CA ALA A 623 -3.86 19.84 4.02
C ALA A 623 -3.24 21.21 4.37
N ALA A 624 -2.70 21.92 3.39
CA ALA A 624 -2.08 23.24 3.57
C ALA A 624 -3.11 24.39 3.67
N THR A 625 -4.32 24.20 3.16
CA THR A 625 -5.37 25.24 3.06
C THR A 625 -6.18 25.48 4.34
N ASP A 626 -6.12 24.59 5.33
CA ASP A 626 -6.88 24.72 6.59
C ASP A 626 -6.15 25.53 7.67
N GLY A 627 -5.10 26.27 7.30
CA GLY A 627 -4.30 27.14 8.15
C GLY A 627 -4.99 28.42 8.65
N VAL A 628 -6.29 28.39 8.95
CA VAL A 628 -6.99 29.48 9.67
C VAL A 628 -7.40 29.00 11.07
N GLU A 629 -6.48 28.38 11.81
CA GLU A 629 -6.66 28.09 13.25
C GLU A 629 -6.12 29.21 14.16
N PHE A 630 -5.36 30.18 13.62
CA PHE A 630 -4.77 31.26 14.45
C PHE A 630 -5.60 32.56 14.51
N ALA A 631 -6.75 32.63 13.83
CA ALA A 631 -7.65 33.78 13.92
C ALA A 631 -8.99 33.40 14.57
N ALA A 632 -9.09 33.73 15.86
CA ALA A 632 -10.30 33.91 16.68
C ALA A 632 -10.87 32.72 17.50
N PRO A 633 -10.27 32.44 18.69
CA PRO A 633 -11.01 31.84 19.80
C PRO A 633 -12.08 32.78 20.39
N MET A 634 -12.03 34.08 20.07
CA MET A 634 -12.82 35.11 20.76
C MET A 634 -14.15 35.48 20.07
N PHE A 635 -14.39 35.08 18.81
CA PHE A 635 -15.55 35.56 18.02
C PHE A 635 -16.59 34.51 17.58
N ARG A 636 -16.47 33.23 17.93
CA ARG A 636 -17.48 32.21 17.57
C ARG A 636 -18.21 31.61 18.76
N ARG A 637 -19.06 32.43 19.40
CA ARG A 637 -20.04 31.98 20.40
C ARG A 637 -21.38 31.54 19.75
N GLY A 638 -21.34 31.15 18.48
CA GLY A 638 -22.52 30.75 17.70
C GLY A 638 -22.19 29.84 16.52
N ARG A 639 -22.33 28.52 16.75
CA ARG A 639 -22.95 27.58 15.81
C ARG A 639 -22.35 27.38 14.40
N THR A 640 -21.02 27.28 14.27
CA THR A 640 -20.38 26.59 13.12
C THR A 640 -19.24 25.70 13.60
N GLN A 641 -19.44 24.37 13.56
CA GLN A 641 -18.41 23.37 13.85
C GLN A 641 -17.30 23.48 12.79
N SER A 642 -16.11 23.93 13.17
CA SER A 642 -14.91 23.70 12.37
C SER A 642 -14.65 22.19 12.37
N LEU A 643 -14.68 21.54 11.21
CA LEU A 643 -14.36 20.11 11.09
C LEU A 643 -12.89 19.92 11.46
N SER A 644 -12.59 18.97 12.34
CA SER A 644 -11.20 18.61 12.63
C SER A 644 -10.58 17.91 11.41
N VAL A 645 -9.24 17.98 11.26
CA VAL A 645 -8.50 17.24 10.21
C VAL A 645 -8.81 15.73 10.27
N ASP A 646 -9.05 15.21 11.47
CA ASP A 646 -9.45 13.82 11.69
C ASP A 646 -10.84 13.51 11.15
N ASP A 647 -11.82 14.39 11.34
CA ASP A 647 -13.16 14.22 10.77
C ASP A 647 -13.15 14.24 9.23
N ALA A 648 -12.32 15.09 8.63
CA ALA A 648 -12.18 15.17 7.18
C ALA A 648 -11.60 13.85 6.61
N ASP A 649 -10.50 13.37 7.18
CA ASP A 649 -9.82 12.12 6.76
C ASP A 649 -10.68 10.86 6.95
N GLU A 650 -11.54 10.83 7.96
CA GLU A 650 -12.47 9.72 8.17
C GLU A 650 -13.63 9.70 7.18
N LYS A 651 -14.13 10.87 6.78
CA LYS A 651 -15.17 10.98 5.75
C LYS A 651 -14.62 10.74 4.36
N SER A 652 -13.38 11.14 4.11
CA SER A 652 -12.87 11.30 2.76
C SER A 652 -11.35 11.21 2.75
N ARG A 653 -10.80 10.11 2.21
CA ARG A 653 -9.36 9.94 1.98
C ARG A 653 -9.10 8.93 0.87
N TRP A 654 -7.90 8.99 0.31
CA TRP A 654 -7.29 7.81 -0.31
C TRP A 654 -6.87 6.83 0.79
N VAL A 655 -7.27 5.57 0.69
CA VAL A 655 -6.92 4.54 1.68
C VAL A 655 -5.53 3.94 1.46
N ASP A 656 -4.93 4.18 0.30
CA ASP A 656 -3.57 3.78 -0.06
C ASP A 656 -2.86 4.96 -0.74
N ALA A 657 -1.65 5.26 -0.28
CA ALA A 657 -0.80 6.32 -0.81
C ALA A 657 0.39 5.77 -1.61
N SER A 658 0.54 4.45 -1.70
CA SER A 658 1.61 3.79 -2.46
C SER A 658 1.36 3.95 -3.96
N PRO A 659 2.36 4.38 -4.77
CA PRO A 659 2.19 4.46 -6.21
C PRO A 659 1.93 3.09 -6.83
N LEU A 660 1.01 3.00 -7.77
CA LEU A 660 0.81 1.82 -8.60
C LEU A 660 1.47 2.06 -9.97
N ILE A 661 2.37 1.18 -10.39
CA ILE A 661 3.13 1.35 -11.63
C ILE A 661 2.73 0.28 -12.65
N ALA A 662 2.35 0.71 -13.86
CA ALA A 662 1.99 -0.17 -14.96
C ALA A 662 2.17 0.54 -16.30
N ASP A 663 2.58 -0.21 -17.34
CA ASP A 663 2.67 0.25 -18.73
C ASP A 663 3.35 1.64 -18.89
N GLY A 664 4.48 1.83 -18.23
CA GLY A 664 5.28 3.06 -18.28
C GLY A 664 4.64 4.26 -17.58
N ARG A 665 3.66 4.05 -16.69
CA ARG A 665 2.93 5.10 -15.97
C ARG A 665 2.91 4.82 -14.47
N ALA A 666 2.94 5.89 -13.69
CA ALA A 666 2.74 5.87 -12.24
C ALA A 666 1.36 6.48 -11.90
N ILE A 667 0.51 5.68 -11.28
CA ILE A 667 -0.77 6.09 -10.72
C ILE A 667 -0.56 6.42 -9.25
N VAL A 668 -0.78 7.68 -8.88
CA VAL A 668 -0.50 8.18 -7.53
C VAL A 668 -1.76 8.78 -6.93
N THR A 669 -2.04 8.41 -5.69
CA THR A 669 -3.16 8.90 -4.87
C THR A 669 -2.63 9.53 -3.58
N PRO A 670 -2.13 10.79 -3.63
CA PRO A 670 -1.50 11.42 -2.47
C PRO A 670 -2.50 11.59 -1.32
N ARG A 671 -2.13 11.16 -0.10
CA ARG A 671 -3.07 11.18 1.04
C ARG A 671 -3.45 12.59 1.48
N ASP A 672 -2.64 13.59 1.15
CA ASP A 672 -2.84 14.99 1.46
C ASP A 672 -3.48 15.80 0.31
N ALA A 673 -4.04 15.14 -0.71
CA ALA A 673 -4.75 15.80 -1.81
C ALA A 673 -5.92 14.95 -2.36
N ASP A 674 -7.02 15.61 -2.74
CA ASP A 674 -8.20 14.95 -3.34
C ASP A 674 -8.06 14.74 -4.86
N VAL A 675 -6.91 14.23 -5.30
CA VAL A 675 -6.60 13.99 -6.72
C VAL A 675 -5.92 12.63 -6.91
N LEU A 676 -6.21 11.99 -8.04
CA LEU A 676 -5.44 10.90 -8.61
C LEU A 676 -4.64 11.44 -9.78
N LEU A 677 -3.34 11.18 -9.79
CA LEU A 677 -2.41 11.62 -10.83
C LEU A 677 -1.96 10.41 -11.65
N CYS A 678 -2.00 10.53 -12.98
CA CYS A 678 -1.33 9.61 -13.88
C CYS A 678 -0.10 10.31 -14.47
N LEU A 679 1.07 9.89 -14.04
CA LEU A 679 2.35 10.46 -14.47
C LEU A 679 3.05 9.50 -15.43
N ASP A 680 3.74 10.04 -16.44
CA ASP A 680 4.71 9.24 -17.20
C ASP A 680 5.85 8.82 -16.27
N LEU A 681 6.20 7.52 -16.29
CA LEU A 681 7.19 6.98 -15.37
C LEU A 681 8.60 7.55 -15.61
N LEU A 682 8.92 7.95 -16.84
CA LEU A 682 10.29 8.38 -17.18
C LEU A 682 10.56 9.84 -16.88
N ASP A 683 9.59 10.73 -17.08
CA ASP A 683 9.79 12.18 -16.98
C ASP A 683 8.86 12.86 -15.96
N GLY A 684 7.91 12.14 -15.37
CA GLY A 684 7.01 12.69 -14.36
C GLY A 684 5.98 13.68 -14.92
N ARG A 685 5.86 13.79 -16.25
CA ARG A 685 4.84 14.62 -16.88
C ARG A 685 3.46 14.10 -16.53
N LEU A 686 2.58 15.02 -16.14
CA LEU A 686 1.16 14.72 -15.96
C LEU A 686 0.54 14.36 -17.30
N LEU A 687 0.07 13.13 -17.43
CA LEU A 687 -0.66 12.68 -18.62
C LEU A 687 -2.14 13.05 -18.50
N TRP A 688 -2.71 12.81 -17.33
CA TRP A 688 -4.07 13.19 -16.95
C TRP A 688 -4.21 13.10 -15.43
N SER A 689 -5.24 13.76 -14.90
CA SER A 689 -5.62 13.68 -13.48
C SER A 689 -7.12 13.46 -13.34
N LEU A 690 -7.52 12.94 -12.19
CA LEU A 690 -8.91 12.69 -11.86
C LEU A 690 -9.19 13.16 -10.42
N PRO A 691 -10.22 13.98 -10.16
CA PRO A 691 -10.62 14.31 -8.79
C PRO A 691 -10.98 13.05 -8.02
N ARG A 692 -10.61 12.96 -6.73
CA ARG A 692 -10.88 11.75 -5.93
C ARG A 692 -12.36 11.36 -5.94
N GLY A 693 -13.26 12.33 -5.78
CA GLY A 693 -14.71 12.08 -5.76
C GLY A 693 -15.09 10.98 -4.75
N GLU A 694 -15.76 9.94 -5.24
CA GLU A 694 -16.22 8.77 -4.46
C GLU A 694 -15.16 7.64 -4.40
N TRP A 695 -14.03 7.80 -5.09
CA TRP A 695 -12.98 6.78 -5.19
C TRP A 695 -12.15 6.70 -3.90
N LEU A 696 -11.77 5.48 -3.54
CA LEU A 696 -11.03 5.17 -2.32
C LEU A 696 -9.60 4.71 -2.60
N TYR A 697 -9.39 3.92 -3.67
CA TYR A 697 -8.07 3.46 -4.09
C TYR A 697 -8.06 2.89 -5.53
N PRO A 698 -6.90 2.87 -6.21
CA PRO A 698 -6.70 2.11 -7.44
C PRO A 698 -6.55 0.61 -7.11
N ALA A 699 -7.42 -0.21 -7.69
CA ALA A 699 -7.42 -1.65 -7.49
C ALA A 699 -6.33 -2.35 -8.30
N CYS A 700 -6.23 -2.01 -9.58
CA CYS A 700 -5.22 -2.53 -10.51
C CYS A 700 -5.19 -1.72 -11.80
N VAL A 701 -4.16 -1.96 -12.60
CA VAL A 701 -4.11 -1.64 -14.02
C VAL A 701 -4.04 -2.94 -14.81
N ILE A 702 -4.97 -3.13 -15.74
CA ILE A 702 -5.08 -4.33 -16.57
C ILE A 702 -5.56 -3.97 -17.97
N ASP A 703 -4.90 -4.50 -19.00
CA ASP A 703 -5.22 -4.28 -20.41
C ASP A 703 -5.44 -2.80 -20.77
N GLY A 704 -4.53 -1.92 -20.34
CA GLY A 704 -4.61 -0.48 -20.62
C GLY A 704 -5.74 0.26 -19.89
N ARG A 705 -6.29 -0.31 -18.81
CA ARG A 705 -7.36 0.29 -18.00
C ARG A 705 -6.92 0.40 -16.54
N VAL A 706 -7.17 1.53 -15.89
CA VAL A 706 -7.07 1.72 -14.44
C VAL A 706 -8.42 1.40 -13.83
N VAL A 707 -8.48 0.44 -12.91
CA VAL A 707 -9.70 0.10 -12.18
C VAL A 707 -9.67 0.77 -10.82
N LEU A 708 -10.65 1.60 -10.51
CA LEU A 708 -10.81 2.28 -9.23
C LEU A 708 -11.92 1.61 -8.42
N VAL A 709 -11.72 1.50 -7.12
CA VAL A 709 -12.75 1.07 -6.18
C VAL A 709 -13.23 2.30 -5.41
N GLY A 710 -14.55 2.51 -5.44
CA GLY A 710 -15.23 3.52 -4.65
C GLY A 710 -15.96 2.92 -3.46
N ARG A 711 -16.84 3.72 -2.85
CA ARG A 711 -17.65 3.28 -1.71
C ARG A 711 -18.55 2.10 -2.06
N ASP A 712 -19.27 2.13 -3.17
CA ASP A 712 -20.35 1.20 -3.53
C ASP A 712 -20.14 0.47 -4.87
N GLY A 713 -18.93 0.56 -5.45
CA GLY A 713 -18.69 0.05 -6.80
C GLY A 713 -17.23 0.10 -7.24
N LEU A 714 -17.02 -0.40 -8.46
CA LEU A 714 -15.79 -0.22 -9.22
C LEU A 714 -16.11 0.53 -10.51
N ALA A 715 -15.14 1.24 -11.05
CA ALA A 715 -15.16 1.71 -12.43
C ALA A 715 -13.79 1.54 -13.07
N ALA A 716 -13.77 1.42 -14.39
CA ALA A 716 -12.53 1.47 -15.16
C ALA A 716 -12.42 2.79 -15.91
N PHE A 717 -11.18 3.24 -16.04
CA PHE A 717 -10.78 4.41 -16.81
C PHE A 717 -9.68 3.99 -17.76
N GLN A 718 -9.68 4.53 -18.98
CA GLN A 718 -8.61 4.31 -19.94
C GLN A 718 -7.30 4.84 -19.36
N LEU A 719 -6.27 3.99 -19.32
CA LEU A 719 -4.96 4.38 -18.81
C LEU A 719 -4.31 5.47 -19.69
N ALA A 720 -4.67 5.51 -20.97
CA ALA A 720 -4.09 6.45 -21.93
C ALA A 720 -4.48 7.91 -21.66
N ASP A 721 -5.73 8.18 -21.29
CA ASP A 721 -6.28 9.55 -21.21
C ASP A 721 -7.21 9.81 -20.02
N GLY A 722 -7.41 8.82 -19.14
CA GLY A 722 -8.24 8.95 -17.95
C GLY A 722 -9.74 8.98 -18.22
N LYS A 723 -10.20 8.73 -19.46
CA LYS A 723 -11.63 8.70 -19.77
C LYS A 723 -12.31 7.47 -19.19
N PRO A 724 -13.55 7.59 -18.67
CA PRO A 724 -14.28 6.43 -18.14
C PRO A 724 -14.57 5.40 -19.22
N VAL A 725 -14.57 4.12 -18.83
CA VAL A 725 -14.98 2.99 -19.66
C VAL A 725 -16.41 2.61 -19.30
N GLU A 726 -17.33 2.72 -20.26
CA GLU A 726 -18.76 2.39 -20.07
C GLU A 726 -18.96 0.87 -20.01
N THR A 727 -18.70 0.24 -18.86
CA THR A 727 -18.96 -1.20 -18.71
C THR A 727 -19.19 -1.68 -17.27
N PHE A 728 -18.83 -0.89 -16.25
CA PHE A 728 -18.91 -1.35 -14.86
C PHE A 728 -20.30 -1.09 -14.24
N ALA A 729 -20.93 -2.16 -13.75
CA ALA A 729 -22.18 -2.06 -13.01
C ALA A 729 -21.91 -1.66 -11.55
N SER A 730 -22.80 -0.86 -10.95
CA SER A 730 -22.78 -0.63 -9.51
C SER A 730 -23.00 -1.96 -8.78
N ILE A 731 -22.24 -2.16 -7.70
CA ILE A 731 -22.40 -3.34 -6.84
C ILE A 731 -23.63 -3.15 -5.94
N GLY A 732 -23.98 -1.91 -5.62
CA GLY A 732 -25.13 -1.54 -4.79
C GLY A 732 -24.94 -1.89 -3.31
N VAL A 733 -23.72 -2.22 -2.89
CA VAL A 733 -23.34 -2.52 -1.51
C VAL A 733 -21.98 -1.89 -1.24
N GLU A 734 -21.84 -1.27 -0.08
CA GLU A 734 -20.56 -0.67 0.30
C GLU A 734 -19.43 -1.70 0.39
N SER A 735 -18.24 -1.29 0.00
CA SER A 735 -17.01 -2.04 0.21
C SER A 735 -16.69 -2.12 1.70
N ALA A 736 -16.24 -3.28 2.18
CA ALA A 736 -15.80 -3.45 3.55
C ALA A 736 -14.27 -3.32 3.73
N GLY A 737 -13.53 -3.26 2.64
CA GLY A 737 -12.07 -3.19 2.65
C GLY A 737 -11.48 -3.27 1.24
N ARG A 738 -10.17 -3.52 1.19
CA ARG A 738 -9.42 -3.75 -0.04
C ARG A 738 -9.73 -5.12 -0.64
N GLY A 739 -9.93 -5.18 -1.95
CA GLY A 739 -10.03 -6.44 -2.70
C GLY A 739 -8.68 -6.98 -3.16
N VAL A 740 -8.71 -8.12 -3.85
CA VAL A 740 -7.52 -8.77 -4.43
C VAL A 740 -7.78 -9.19 -5.88
N ARG A 741 -6.79 -8.97 -6.74
CA ARG A 741 -6.81 -9.38 -8.16
C ARG A 741 -6.27 -10.79 -8.33
N VAL A 742 -7.03 -11.64 -9.03
CA VAL A 742 -6.64 -12.99 -9.44
C VAL A 742 -6.92 -13.14 -10.94
N GLY A 743 -5.89 -12.94 -11.76
CA GLY A 743 -5.98 -12.89 -13.22
C GLY A 743 -6.84 -11.71 -13.67
N ALA A 744 -7.87 -12.02 -14.47
CA ALA A 744 -8.88 -11.06 -14.94
C ALA A 744 -10.05 -10.88 -13.96
N ARG A 745 -9.96 -11.42 -12.74
CA ARG A 745 -11.02 -11.31 -11.72
C ARG A 745 -10.56 -10.48 -10.54
N TYR A 746 -11.51 -9.80 -9.93
CA TYR A 746 -11.29 -9.04 -8.71
C TYR A 746 -12.28 -9.48 -7.64
N PHE A 747 -11.75 -9.93 -6.49
CA PHE A 747 -12.55 -10.27 -5.33
C PHE A 747 -12.66 -9.04 -4.44
N LEU A 748 -13.87 -8.56 -4.19
CA LEU A 748 -14.14 -7.39 -3.36
C LEU A 748 -14.95 -7.79 -2.12
N PRO A 749 -14.47 -7.47 -0.90
CA PRO A 749 -15.22 -7.68 0.34
C PRO A 749 -16.31 -6.61 0.49
N LEU A 750 -17.52 -7.03 0.85
CA LEU A 750 -18.70 -6.15 0.96
C LEU A 750 -19.20 -6.03 2.40
N ALA A 751 -19.78 -4.87 2.73
CA ALA A 751 -20.21 -4.50 4.07
C ALA A 751 -21.35 -5.38 4.61
N ASN A 752 -22.08 -6.08 3.74
CA ASN A 752 -23.15 -7.02 4.06
C ASN A 752 -22.67 -8.46 4.34
N GLY A 753 -21.36 -8.70 4.39
CA GLY A 753 -20.80 -10.03 4.66
C GLY A 753 -20.55 -10.89 3.44
N GLU A 754 -20.68 -10.32 2.24
CA GLU A 754 -20.39 -11.01 0.98
C GLU A 754 -18.98 -10.73 0.46
N ILE A 755 -18.45 -11.64 -0.36
CA ILE A 755 -17.32 -11.38 -1.25
C ILE A 755 -17.84 -11.45 -2.69
N ALA A 756 -17.81 -10.33 -3.38
CA ALA A 756 -18.19 -10.25 -4.79
C ALA A 756 -16.99 -10.61 -5.69
N THR A 757 -17.25 -11.38 -6.74
CA THR A 757 -16.27 -11.62 -7.82
C THR A 757 -16.67 -10.80 -9.03
N VAL A 758 -15.81 -9.88 -9.42
CA VAL A 758 -16.01 -9.00 -10.58
C VAL A 758 -15.08 -9.45 -11.70
N ASP A 759 -15.63 -9.65 -12.89
CA ASP A 759 -14.83 -9.80 -14.09
C ASP A 759 -14.30 -8.42 -14.52
N LEU A 760 -12.98 -8.25 -14.54
CA LEU A 760 -12.33 -6.98 -14.87
C LEU A 760 -12.43 -6.65 -16.37
N ASN A 761 -12.76 -7.63 -17.21
CA ASN A 761 -12.94 -7.42 -18.63
C ASN A 761 -14.28 -6.76 -18.94
N SER A 762 -15.36 -7.31 -18.40
CA SER A 762 -16.73 -6.85 -18.63
C SER A 762 -17.30 -5.96 -17.52
N GLY A 763 -16.62 -5.81 -16.38
CA GLY A 763 -17.14 -5.08 -15.22
C GLY A 763 -18.36 -5.74 -14.56
N ARG A 764 -18.73 -6.97 -14.96
CA ARG A 764 -19.88 -7.71 -14.42
C ARG A 764 -19.51 -8.44 -13.14
N ILE A 765 -20.47 -8.52 -12.22
CA ILE A 765 -20.40 -9.41 -11.07
C ILE A 765 -20.69 -10.83 -11.56
N LEU A 766 -19.72 -11.73 -11.40
CA LEU A 766 -19.83 -13.14 -11.76
C LEU A 766 -20.54 -13.96 -10.68
N ALA A 767 -20.20 -13.72 -9.42
CA ALA A 767 -20.70 -14.47 -8.28
C ALA A 767 -20.53 -13.68 -6.98
N ARG A 768 -21.27 -14.09 -5.94
CA ARG A 768 -21.12 -13.60 -4.56
C ARG A 768 -21.12 -14.78 -3.60
N THR A 769 -20.22 -14.75 -2.63
CA THR A 769 -20.22 -15.71 -1.52
C THR A 769 -20.54 -14.99 -0.23
N LYS A 770 -21.60 -15.40 0.46
CA LYS A 770 -21.98 -14.88 1.78
C LYS A 770 -21.28 -15.69 2.88
N LEU A 771 -20.65 -15.01 3.84
CA LEU A 771 -20.15 -15.66 5.05
C LEU A 771 -21.34 -16.13 5.90
N SER A 772 -21.34 -17.41 6.27
CA SER A 772 -22.49 -18.11 6.87
C SER A 772 -22.89 -17.62 8.27
N ASP A 773 -22.07 -16.81 8.94
CA ASP A 773 -22.30 -16.30 10.30
C ASP A 773 -22.57 -14.79 10.37
N GLY A 774 -22.82 -14.14 9.22
CA GLY A 774 -23.18 -12.71 9.14
C GLY A 774 -22.02 -11.75 9.42
N ARG A 775 -20.79 -12.25 9.53
CA ARG A 775 -19.58 -11.44 9.67
C ARG A 775 -19.24 -10.70 8.39
N VAL A 776 -18.53 -9.61 8.54
CA VAL A 776 -18.12 -8.75 7.43
C VAL A 776 -16.65 -9.01 7.12
N PRO A 777 -16.30 -9.46 5.89
CA PRO A 777 -14.90 -9.62 5.50
C PRO A 777 -14.22 -8.25 5.48
N GLY A 778 -12.91 -8.22 5.68
CA GLY A 778 -12.10 -7.00 5.59
C GLY A 778 -11.19 -7.06 4.38
N ASN A 779 -9.97 -6.53 4.52
CA ASN A 779 -9.00 -6.51 3.42
C ASN A 779 -8.64 -7.93 2.97
N LEU A 780 -8.72 -8.18 1.66
CA LEU A 780 -8.40 -9.46 1.04
C LEU A 780 -6.97 -9.49 0.52
N ILE A 781 -6.30 -10.61 0.72
CA ILE A 781 -5.07 -11.00 0.02
C ILE A 781 -5.21 -12.44 -0.47
N ALA A 782 -4.39 -12.82 -1.44
CA ALA A 782 -4.37 -14.20 -1.94
C ALA A 782 -2.92 -14.66 -2.13
N GLY A 783 -2.63 -15.87 -1.67
CA GLY A 783 -1.31 -16.49 -1.73
C GLY A 783 -1.41 -18.00 -1.50
N ALA A 784 -0.49 -18.75 -2.10
CA ALA A 784 -0.48 -20.22 -2.10
C ALA A 784 -1.85 -20.88 -2.43
N GLY A 785 -2.62 -20.24 -3.30
CA GLY A 785 -3.93 -20.70 -3.77
C GLY A 785 -5.11 -20.44 -2.82
N ALA A 786 -4.89 -19.79 -1.67
CA ALA A 786 -5.94 -19.45 -0.71
C ALA A 786 -6.20 -17.94 -0.65
N ILE A 787 -7.42 -17.56 -0.30
CA ILE A 787 -7.78 -16.17 0.03
C ILE A 787 -7.77 -16.01 1.55
N VAL A 788 -7.21 -14.91 2.02
CA VAL A 788 -7.23 -14.49 3.43
C VAL A 788 -7.90 -13.12 3.51
N SER A 789 -8.79 -12.97 4.48
CA SER A 789 -9.50 -11.73 4.80
C SER A 789 -9.10 -11.26 6.20
N GLN A 790 -8.62 -10.03 6.33
CA GLN A 790 -8.39 -9.40 7.63
C GLN A 790 -9.37 -8.24 7.86
N SER A 791 -10.25 -8.39 8.85
CA SER A 791 -11.08 -7.30 9.38
C SER A 791 -10.38 -6.62 10.56
N ALA A 792 -11.03 -5.62 11.16
CA ALA A 792 -10.52 -4.97 12.36
C ALA A 792 -10.40 -5.93 13.57
N GLY A 793 -11.25 -6.96 13.63
CA GLY A 793 -11.37 -7.86 14.78
C GLY A 793 -10.89 -9.31 14.55
N GLU A 794 -10.65 -9.71 13.30
CA GLU A 794 -10.33 -11.11 12.99
C GLU A 794 -9.61 -11.31 11.65
N LEU A 795 -9.02 -12.49 11.54
CA LEU A 795 -8.45 -13.06 10.34
C LEU A 795 -9.23 -14.31 9.94
N ILE A 796 -9.61 -14.40 8.68
CA ILE A 796 -10.35 -15.53 8.09
C ILE A 796 -9.58 -16.03 6.89
N ALA A 797 -9.45 -17.35 6.72
CA ALA A 797 -8.92 -17.92 5.48
C ALA A 797 -9.88 -18.92 4.85
N PHE A 798 -9.91 -18.90 3.52
CA PHE A 798 -10.62 -19.85 2.68
C PHE A 798 -9.71 -21.04 2.35
N ALA A 799 -10.30 -22.17 1.97
CA ALA A 799 -9.52 -23.32 1.56
C ALA A 799 -8.70 -23.02 0.29
N PRO A 800 -7.47 -23.55 0.16
CA PRO A 800 -6.73 -23.47 -1.09
C PRO A 800 -7.53 -24.06 -2.26
N LEU A 801 -7.49 -23.41 -3.42
CA LEU A 801 -8.27 -23.83 -4.60
C LEU A 801 -8.03 -25.30 -4.97
N ARG A 802 -6.78 -25.77 -4.93
CA ARG A 802 -6.43 -27.17 -5.22
C ARG A 802 -7.09 -28.16 -4.26
N ASP A 803 -7.21 -27.81 -2.99
CA ASP A 803 -7.86 -28.67 -2.00
C ASP A 803 -9.35 -28.82 -2.34
N ILE A 804 -10.01 -27.72 -2.76
CA ILE A 804 -11.41 -27.70 -3.21
C ILE A 804 -11.59 -28.53 -4.49
N GLU A 805 -10.72 -28.34 -5.49
CA GLU A 805 -10.78 -29.11 -6.75
C GLU A 805 -10.61 -30.61 -6.52
N THR A 806 -9.67 -30.98 -5.64
CA THR A 806 -9.44 -32.38 -5.26
C THR A 806 -10.65 -32.96 -4.54
N GLN A 807 -11.21 -32.23 -3.58
CA GLN A 807 -12.44 -32.64 -2.88
C GLN A 807 -13.60 -32.86 -3.84
N ILE A 808 -13.82 -31.96 -4.80
CA ILE A 808 -14.86 -32.09 -5.83
C ILE A 808 -14.62 -33.35 -6.66
N ALA A 809 -13.38 -33.56 -7.13
CA ALA A 809 -13.03 -34.69 -7.98
C ALA A 809 -13.24 -36.03 -7.28
N GLU A 810 -12.74 -36.17 -6.05
CA GLU A 810 -12.87 -37.39 -5.25
C GLU A 810 -14.35 -37.71 -4.95
N GLN A 811 -15.13 -36.71 -4.54
CA GLN A 811 -16.54 -36.91 -4.21
C GLN A 811 -17.36 -37.30 -5.45
N LEU A 812 -17.17 -36.62 -6.59
CA LEU A 812 -17.90 -36.93 -7.83
C LEU A 812 -17.42 -38.22 -8.51
N GLN A 813 -16.19 -38.64 -8.27
CA GLN A 813 -15.70 -39.96 -8.69
C GLN A 813 -16.38 -41.07 -7.89
N SER A 814 -16.59 -40.86 -6.59
CA SER A 814 -17.27 -41.82 -5.70
C SER A 814 -18.78 -41.89 -5.94
N ASP A 815 -19.43 -40.73 -6.13
CA ASP A 815 -20.84 -40.59 -6.48
C ASP A 815 -21.01 -39.37 -7.40
N PRO A 816 -21.25 -39.59 -8.71
CA PRO A 816 -21.47 -38.51 -9.68
C PRO A 816 -22.65 -37.58 -9.36
N GLN A 817 -23.55 -37.99 -8.47
CA GLN A 817 -24.74 -37.23 -8.06
C GLN A 817 -24.63 -36.68 -6.64
N GLN A 818 -23.43 -36.73 -6.01
CA GLN A 818 -23.20 -36.23 -4.66
C GLN A 818 -23.59 -34.74 -4.54
N PRO A 819 -24.63 -34.38 -3.75
CA PRO A 819 -25.21 -33.03 -3.79
C PRO A 819 -24.24 -31.93 -3.36
N ALA A 820 -23.44 -32.18 -2.33
CA ALA A 820 -22.46 -31.23 -1.80
C ALA A 820 -21.34 -30.93 -2.82
N ALA A 821 -20.87 -31.94 -3.56
CA ALA A 821 -19.83 -31.78 -4.56
C ALA A 821 -20.34 -31.02 -5.79
N LEU A 822 -21.58 -31.31 -6.22
CA LEU A 822 -22.27 -30.54 -7.27
C LEU A 822 -22.44 -29.08 -6.84
N ALA A 823 -22.88 -28.80 -5.60
CA ALA A 823 -23.02 -27.43 -5.11
C ALA A 823 -21.67 -26.69 -5.12
N LEU A 824 -20.61 -27.32 -4.62
CA LEU A 824 -19.28 -26.73 -4.55
C LEU A 824 -18.67 -26.47 -5.94
N ARG A 825 -18.84 -27.42 -6.87
CA ARG A 825 -18.43 -27.26 -8.27
C ARG A 825 -19.23 -26.18 -8.98
N GLY A 826 -20.54 -26.11 -8.72
CA GLY A 826 -21.43 -25.09 -9.26
C GLY A 826 -21.00 -23.69 -8.82
N GLU A 827 -20.79 -23.49 -7.52
CA GLU A 827 -20.27 -22.25 -6.96
C GLU A 827 -18.93 -21.86 -7.59
N LEU A 828 -17.96 -22.79 -7.64
CA LEU A 828 -16.66 -22.54 -8.26
C LEU A 828 -16.77 -22.12 -9.73
N ARG A 829 -17.64 -22.77 -10.50
CA ARG A 829 -17.91 -22.44 -11.91
C ARG A 829 -18.46 -21.02 -12.06
N LEU A 830 -19.37 -20.59 -11.19
CA LEU A 830 -19.87 -19.22 -11.18
C LEU A 830 -18.74 -18.21 -10.95
N HIS A 831 -17.86 -18.44 -9.95
CA HIS A 831 -16.68 -17.59 -9.70
C HIS A 831 -15.66 -17.61 -10.85
N HIS A 832 -15.72 -18.59 -11.74
CA HIS A 832 -14.87 -18.72 -12.92
C HIS A 832 -15.54 -18.13 -14.18
N GLY A 833 -16.79 -17.66 -14.09
CA GLY A 833 -17.54 -17.12 -15.22
C GLY A 833 -18.28 -18.18 -16.06
N ASN A 834 -18.24 -19.46 -15.64
CA ASN A 834 -18.96 -20.55 -16.30
C ASN A 834 -20.41 -20.61 -15.77
N GLU A 835 -21.19 -19.57 -16.07
CA GLU A 835 -22.52 -19.33 -15.50
C GLU A 835 -23.49 -20.48 -15.79
N ALA A 836 -23.58 -20.92 -17.06
CA ALA A 836 -24.54 -21.93 -17.48
C ALA A 836 -24.29 -23.29 -16.78
N GLU A 837 -23.05 -23.76 -16.75
CA GLU A 837 -22.67 -25.01 -16.09
C GLU A 837 -22.77 -24.88 -14.56
N GLY A 838 -22.45 -23.71 -14.01
CA GLY A 838 -22.59 -23.43 -12.58
C GLY A 838 -24.04 -23.50 -12.11
N LEU A 839 -24.95 -22.82 -12.80
CA LEU A 839 -26.39 -22.87 -12.50
C LEU A 839 -26.96 -24.29 -12.67
N ALA A 840 -26.50 -25.04 -13.67
CA ALA A 840 -26.93 -26.42 -13.89
C ALA A 840 -26.55 -27.34 -12.70
N ASP A 841 -25.31 -27.22 -12.22
CA ASP A 841 -24.83 -27.98 -11.05
C ASP A 841 -25.61 -27.64 -9.77
N LEU A 842 -25.86 -26.34 -9.52
CA LEU A 842 -26.64 -25.90 -8.34
C LEU A 842 -28.08 -26.42 -8.39
N ARG A 843 -28.73 -26.37 -9.56
CA ARG A 843 -30.08 -26.94 -9.75
C ARG A 843 -30.11 -28.44 -9.56
N GLU A 844 -29.11 -29.17 -10.05
CA GLU A 844 -29.01 -30.61 -9.83
C GLU A 844 -28.81 -30.91 -8.35
N SER A 845 -27.91 -30.19 -7.67
CA SER A 845 -27.71 -30.32 -6.22
C SER A 845 -29.02 -30.16 -5.44
N LEU A 846 -29.79 -29.10 -5.71
CA LEU A 846 -31.08 -28.85 -5.05
C LEU A 846 -32.15 -29.90 -5.36
N ARG A 847 -32.14 -30.47 -6.57
CA ARG A 847 -33.04 -31.58 -6.93
C ARG A 847 -32.75 -32.84 -6.13
N ARG A 848 -31.52 -33.03 -5.66
CA ARG A 848 -31.11 -34.18 -4.83
C ARG A 848 -31.28 -33.93 -3.35
N GLN A 849 -30.88 -32.75 -2.89
CA GLN A 849 -30.95 -32.36 -1.49
C GLN A 849 -31.25 -30.86 -1.39
N SER A 850 -32.36 -30.53 -0.74
CA SER A 850 -32.65 -29.13 -0.42
C SER A 850 -31.61 -28.59 0.56
N ASP A 851 -30.91 -27.53 0.16
CA ASP A 851 -29.94 -26.82 0.99
C ASP A 851 -30.23 -25.31 0.90
N PRO A 852 -30.60 -24.63 2.01
CA PRO A 852 -30.87 -23.20 2.03
C PRO A 852 -29.73 -22.34 1.50
N ARG A 853 -28.47 -22.74 1.72
CA ARG A 853 -27.30 -22.02 1.20
C ARG A 853 -27.25 -22.10 -0.32
N VAL A 854 -27.46 -23.29 -0.88
CA VAL A 854 -27.45 -23.51 -2.33
C VAL A 854 -28.61 -22.79 -2.99
N LYS A 855 -29.80 -22.78 -2.36
CA LYS A 855 -30.94 -21.96 -2.82
C LYS A 855 -30.57 -20.48 -2.86
N SER A 856 -29.96 -19.96 -1.80
CA SER A 856 -29.58 -18.55 -1.71
C SER A 856 -28.53 -18.18 -2.77
N ILE A 857 -27.53 -19.03 -3.02
CA ILE A 857 -26.53 -18.81 -4.07
C ILE A 857 -27.17 -18.83 -5.45
N LEU A 858 -28.05 -19.82 -5.72
CA LEU A 858 -28.76 -19.92 -6.99
C LEU A 858 -29.67 -18.70 -7.22
N ALA A 859 -30.45 -18.30 -6.21
CA ALA A 859 -31.30 -17.11 -6.25
C ALA A 859 -30.49 -15.85 -6.55
N ALA A 860 -29.40 -15.61 -5.80
CA ALA A 860 -28.53 -14.46 -6.01
C ALA A 860 -27.96 -14.41 -7.43
N SER A 861 -27.53 -15.56 -7.96
CA SER A 861 -26.95 -15.67 -9.30
C SER A 861 -27.98 -15.41 -10.39
N LEU A 862 -29.20 -15.95 -10.23
CA LEU A 862 -30.30 -15.70 -11.15
C LEU A 862 -30.74 -14.21 -11.12
N LEU A 863 -30.84 -13.61 -9.93
CA LEU A 863 -31.18 -12.18 -9.76
C LEU A 863 -30.14 -11.25 -10.38
N ALA A 864 -28.86 -11.56 -10.20
CA ALA A 864 -27.77 -10.82 -10.85
C ALA A 864 -27.88 -10.89 -12.38
N GLY A 865 -28.23 -12.06 -12.94
CA GLY A 865 -28.48 -12.24 -14.37
C GLY A 865 -29.70 -11.45 -14.90
N LEU A 866 -30.73 -11.25 -14.07
CA LEU A 866 -31.92 -10.47 -14.47
C LEU A 866 -31.63 -8.98 -14.65
N ARG A 867 -30.70 -8.40 -13.87
CA ARG A 867 -30.32 -6.98 -14.00
C ARG A 867 -29.76 -6.64 -15.39
N GLY A 868 -29.17 -7.62 -16.08
CA GLY A 868 -28.63 -7.47 -17.44
C GLY A 868 -29.56 -7.91 -18.58
N ASN A 869 -30.69 -8.58 -18.29
CA ASN A 869 -31.61 -9.08 -19.29
C ASN A 869 -33.06 -9.16 -18.76
N ALA A 870 -33.74 -8.02 -18.83
CA ALA A 870 -35.11 -7.84 -18.33
C ALA A 870 -36.14 -8.75 -19.02
N ALA A 871 -35.84 -9.33 -20.19
CA ALA A 871 -36.72 -10.27 -20.87
C ALA A 871 -36.87 -11.61 -20.12
N LEU A 872 -35.86 -12.03 -19.35
CA LEU A 872 -35.84 -13.31 -18.64
C LEU A 872 -36.63 -13.30 -17.32
N VAL A 873 -37.10 -12.13 -16.87
CA VAL A 873 -37.74 -11.98 -15.57
C VAL A 873 -39.00 -12.84 -15.47
N HIS A 874 -39.84 -12.86 -16.51
CA HIS A 874 -41.07 -13.65 -16.51
C HIS A 874 -40.78 -15.15 -16.55
N ASP A 875 -39.85 -15.59 -17.41
CA ASP A 875 -39.45 -17.00 -17.54
C ASP A 875 -38.88 -17.58 -16.24
N ARG A 876 -38.21 -16.75 -15.44
CA ARG A 876 -37.56 -17.15 -14.18
C ARG A 876 -38.38 -16.81 -12.94
N ALA A 877 -39.54 -16.14 -13.07
CA ALA A 877 -40.33 -15.67 -11.94
C ALA A 877 -40.71 -16.82 -11.01
N ALA A 878 -41.26 -17.92 -11.55
CA ALA A 878 -41.67 -19.08 -10.74
C ALA A 878 -40.48 -19.78 -10.05
N GLU A 879 -39.32 -19.83 -10.70
CA GLU A 879 -38.10 -20.39 -10.10
C GLU A 879 -37.60 -19.50 -8.95
N LEU A 880 -37.48 -18.19 -9.18
CA LEU A 880 -37.05 -17.24 -8.14
C LEU A 880 -38.02 -17.19 -6.96
N GLU A 881 -39.32 -17.23 -7.25
CA GLU A 881 -40.39 -17.28 -6.27
C GLU A 881 -40.21 -18.45 -5.27
N ALA A 882 -39.69 -19.59 -5.73
CA ALA A 882 -39.43 -20.79 -4.92
C ALA A 882 -38.04 -20.82 -4.26
N LEU A 883 -37.09 -19.99 -4.71
CA LEU A 883 -35.72 -19.96 -4.22
C LEU A 883 -35.45 -18.84 -3.21
N THR A 884 -36.18 -17.72 -3.27
CA THR A 884 -35.96 -16.55 -2.42
C THR A 884 -36.60 -16.71 -1.04
N ASP A 885 -36.03 -17.61 -0.22
CA ASP A 885 -36.42 -17.78 1.19
C ASP A 885 -35.87 -16.61 2.06
N ASP A 886 -34.77 -15.99 1.64
CA ASP A 886 -34.16 -14.83 2.29
C ASP A 886 -34.96 -13.54 1.99
N PRO A 887 -35.39 -12.76 3.02
CA PRO A 887 -36.21 -11.56 2.83
C PRO A 887 -35.57 -10.47 1.95
N GLN A 888 -34.23 -10.34 1.96
CA GLN A 888 -33.55 -9.34 1.14
C GLN A 888 -33.56 -9.75 -0.34
N GLN A 889 -33.23 -11.02 -0.63
CA GLN A 889 -33.34 -11.57 -1.98
C GLN A 889 -34.78 -11.53 -2.50
N ARG A 890 -35.75 -11.78 -1.61
CA ARG A 890 -37.18 -11.69 -1.91
C ARG A 890 -37.59 -10.28 -2.30
N ASN A 891 -37.19 -9.27 -1.52
CA ASN A 891 -37.45 -7.87 -1.83
C ASN A 891 -36.79 -7.44 -3.14
N GLU A 892 -35.56 -7.87 -3.39
CA GLU A 892 -34.87 -7.59 -4.66
C GLU A 892 -35.60 -8.19 -5.85
N PHE A 893 -36.00 -9.47 -5.76
CA PHE A 893 -36.80 -10.14 -6.79
C PHE A 893 -38.10 -9.39 -7.08
N LEU A 894 -38.89 -9.10 -6.04
CA LEU A 894 -40.19 -8.43 -6.19
C LEU A 894 -40.04 -7.04 -6.79
N ARG A 895 -38.98 -6.29 -6.44
CA ARG A 895 -38.68 -4.98 -7.03
C ARG A 895 -38.35 -5.09 -8.52
N ILE A 896 -37.48 -6.02 -8.90
CA ILE A 896 -37.12 -6.24 -10.32
C ILE A 896 -38.36 -6.67 -11.11
N TYR A 897 -39.19 -7.54 -10.53
CA TYR A 897 -40.37 -8.05 -11.19
C TYR A 897 -41.45 -6.96 -11.35
N ALA A 898 -41.71 -6.19 -10.30
CA ALA A 898 -42.66 -5.06 -10.34
C ALA A 898 -42.26 -4.07 -11.45
N LYS A 899 -40.99 -3.64 -11.47
CA LYS A 899 -40.49 -2.71 -12.47
C LYS A 899 -40.61 -3.26 -13.89
N ARG A 900 -40.37 -4.55 -14.09
CA ARG A 900 -40.53 -5.17 -15.41
C ARG A 900 -41.99 -5.15 -15.89
N LEU A 901 -42.94 -5.38 -14.98
CA LEU A 901 -44.37 -5.33 -15.28
C LEU A 901 -44.81 -3.91 -15.59
N GLU A 902 -44.28 -2.90 -14.87
CA GLU A 902 -44.48 -1.48 -15.20
C GLU A 902 -43.99 -1.16 -16.62
N ASP A 903 -42.76 -1.55 -16.95
CA ASP A 903 -42.17 -1.33 -18.28
C ASP A 903 -42.95 -2.06 -19.39
N ALA A 904 -43.65 -3.14 -19.05
CA ALA A 904 -44.52 -3.89 -19.97
C ALA A 904 -45.96 -3.33 -20.04
N GLY A 905 -46.30 -2.32 -19.22
CA GLY A 905 -47.63 -1.73 -19.13
C GLY A 905 -48.63 -2.49 -18.25
N ASP A 906 -48.21 -3.58 -17.59
CA ASP A 906 -49.05 -4.33 -16.63
C ASP A 906 -49.01 -3.64 -15.26
N ARG A 907 -49.78 -2.56 -15.12
CA ARG A 907 -49.89 -1.80 -13.86
C ARG A 907 -50.48 -2.61 -12.72
N HIS A 908 -51.43 -3.50 -13.02
CA HIS A 908 -52.05 -4.35 -12.02
C HIS A 908 -51.04 -5.33 -11.41
N GLY A 909 -50.34 -6.08 -12.26
CA GLY A 909 -49.31 -7.00 -11.81
C GLY A 909 -48.18 -6.30 -11.04
N ALA A 910 -47.75 -5.12 -11.51
CA ALA A 910 -46.77 -4.30 -10.81
C ALA A 910 -47.24 -3.86 -9.42
N PHE A 911 -48.48 -3.36 -9.31
CA PHE A 911 -49.06 -2.93 -8.02
C PHE A 911 -49.11 -4.10 -7.03
N THR A 912 -49.53 -5.29 -7.48
CA THR A 912 -49.51 -6.51 -6.66
C THR A 912 -48.11 -6.82 -6.14
N GLN A 913 -47.07 -6.76 -6.98
CA GLN A 913 -45.71 -7.06 -6.54
C GLN A 913 -45.18 -6.04 -5.51
N TRP A 914 -45.50 -4.76 -5.67
CA TRP A 914 -45.16 -3.74 -4.67
C TRP A 914 -45.85 -3.95 -3.33
N ILE A 915 -47.12 -4.39 -3.31
CA ILE A 915 -47.81 -4.77 -2.07
C ILE A 915 -47.12 -5.96 -1.40
N ARG A 916 -46.80 -7.01 -2.15
CA ARG A 916 -46.07 -8.18 -1.63
C ARG A 916 -44.70 -7.79 -1.04
N MET A 917 -44.03 -6.83 -1.67
CA MET A 917 -42.78 -6.28 -1.16
C MET A 917 -43.02 -5.48 0.13
N ALA A 918 -44.12 -4.72 0.25
CA ALA A 918 -44.49 -4.02 1.47
C ALA A 918 -44.71 -4.98 2.66
N GLU A 919 -45.35 -6.12 2.41
CA GLU A 919 -45.58 -7.17 3.41
C GLU A 919 -44.26 -7.81 3.87
N THR A 920 -43.36 -8.09 2.93
CA THR A 920 -42.03 -8.64 3.22
C THR A 920 -41.15 -7.62 3.96
N SER A 921 -41.26 -6.33 3.60
CA SER A 921 -40.49 -5.22 4.17
C SER A 921 -41.00 -4.72 5.52
N ARG A 922 -42.19 -5.14 5.96
CA ARG A 922 -42.87 -4.65 7.18
C ARG A 922 -42.05 -4.84 8.47
N PHE A 923 -41.02 -5.67 8.42
CA PHE A 923 -40.13 -6.02 9.54
C PHE A 923 -38.67 -5.62 9.33
N LEU A 924 -38.34 -4.93 8.23
CA LEU A 924 -36.98 -4.54 7.88
C LEU A 924 -36.86 -3.01 7.93
N ASN A 925 -36.03 -2.48 8.83
CA ASN A 925 -35.60 -1.08 8.79
C ASN A 925 -34.46 -0.91 7.74
N ASP A 926 -34.56 -1.60 6.61
CA ASP A 926 -33.51 -1.64 5.60
C ASP A 926 -33.50 -0.33 4.83
N LEU A 927 -32.32 0.28 4.74
CA LEU A 927 -32.03 1.46 3.95
C LEU A 927 -31.63 1.04 2.53
N ASP A 928 -32.44 1.42 1.55
CA ASP A 928 -32.12 1.29 0.14
C ASP A 928 -31.29 2.49 -0.31
N PRO A 929 -30.06 2.28 -0.83
CA PRO A 929 -29.28 3.38 -1.40
C PRO A 929 -29.98 3.91 -2.65
N ILE A 930 -30.25 5.21 -2.68
CA ILE A 930 -30.73 5.95 -3.86
C ILE A 930 -29.54 6.61 -4.59
N THR A 931 -28.55 7.07 -3.83
CA THR A 931 -27.25 7.58 -4.31
C THR A 931 -26.15 7.12 -3.36
N SER A 932 -24.89 7.38 -3.70
CA SER A 932 -23.73 7.09 -2.83
C SER A 932 -23.84 7.69 -1.42
N ASN A 933 -24.55 8.82 -1.28
CA ASN A 933 -24.65 9.57 -0.02
C ASN A 933 -26.08 9.67 0.54
N HIS A 934 -27.07 9.03 -0.09
CA HIS A 934 -28.45 9.04 0.38
C HIS A 934 -29.06 7.65 0.26
N ALA A 935 -29.56 7.15 1.39
CA ALA A 935 -30.37 5.96 1.45
C ALA A 935 -31.75 6.31 2.02
N VAL A 936 -32.77 5.62 1.52
CA VAL A 936 -34.15 5.80 1.97
C VAL A 936 -34.64 4.47 2.48
N ARG A 937 -35.41 4.49 3.58
CA ARG A 937 -36.00 3.25 4.08
C ARG A 937 -36.88 2.61 3.01
N THR A 938 -36.73 1.30 2.86
CA THR A 938 -37.46 0.50 1.86
C THR A 938 -38.97 0.73 1.94
N ASP A 939 -39.54 0.83 3.15
CA ASP A 939 -40.97 1.09 3.36
C ASP A 939 -41.44 2.43 2.77
N ARG A 940 -40.55 3.43 2.73
CA ARG A 940 -40.86 4.76 2.17
C ARG A 940 -40.84 4.75 0.66
N ILE A 941 -39.93 4.01 0.04
CA ILE A 941 -39.88 3.82 -1.41
C ILE A 941 -41.15 3.11 -1.87
N VAL A 942 -41.50 1.99 -1.23
CA VAL A 942 -42.70 1.22 -1.59
C VAL A 942 -43.97 2.05 -1.41
N ARG A 943 -44.10 2.79 -0.30
CA ARG A 943 -45.25 3.68 -0.08
C ARG A 943 -45.36 4.78 -1.14
N ALA A 944 -44.24 5.41 -1.50
CA ALA A 944 -44.23 6.45 -2.53
C ALA A 944 -44.64 5.88 -3.90
N LYS A 945 -44.11 4.70 -4.26
CA LYS A 945 -44.45 4.04 -5.53
C LYS A 945 -45.90 3.61 -5.61
N LEU A 946 -46.44 2.99 -4.56
CA LEU A 946 -47.86 2.62 -4.50
C LEU A 946 -48.77 3.86 -4.62
N ALA A 947 -48.41 4.98 -3.99
CA ALA A 947 -49.16 6.23 -4.10
C ALA A 947 -49.11 6.81 -5.52
N GLU A 948 -47.93 6.86 -6.15
CA GLU A 948 -47.74 7.32 -7.53
C GLU A 948 -48.57 6.49 -8.51
N MET A 949 -48.56 5.16 -8.37
CA MET A 949 -49.36 4.26 -9.21
C MET A 949 -50.87 4.46 -9.00
N PHE A 950 -51.31 4.66 -7.76
CA PHE A 950 -52.73 4.88 -7.44
C PHE A 950 -53.25 6.24 -7.95
N GLU A 951 -52.43 7.29 -7.87
CA GLU A 951 -52.75 8.61 -8.43
C GLU A 951 -52.84 8.58 -9.95
N ALA A 952 -51.94 7.86 -10.62
CA ALA A 952 -51.92 7.72 -12.07
C ALA A 952 -52.99 6.76 -12.63
N ALA A 953 -53.64 5.96 -11.78
CA ALA A 953 -54.64 4.97 -12.16
C ALA A 953 -55.99 5.60 -12.53
N SER A 954 -56.65 5.02 -13.54
CA SER A 954 -58.04 5.28 -13.90
C SER A 954 -59.01 4.87 -12.80
N PRO A 955 -60.28 5.34 -12.81
CA PRO A 955 -61.28 4.94 -11.83
C PRO A 955 -61.49 3.43 -11.73
N GLU A 956 -61.49 2.72 -12.87
CA GLU A 956 -61.61 1.27 -12.92
C GLU A 956 -60.38 0.56 -12.33
N GLU A 957 -59.17 1.03 -12.65
CA GLU A 957 -57.92 0.49 -12.06
C GLU A 957 -57.86 0.72 -10.54
N ARG A 958 -58.36 1.86 -10.05
CA ARG A 958 -58.42 2.16 -8.60
C ARG A 958 -59.38 1.23 -7.85
N GLU A 959 -60.50 0.85 -8.47
CA GLU A 959 -61.39 -0.16 -7.87
C GLU A 959 -60.66 -1.48 -7.70
N VAL A 960 -59.91 -1.92 -8.72
CA VAL A 960 -59.12 -3.16 -8.64
C VAL A 960 -58.02 -3.03 -7.58
N PHE A 961 -57.29 -1.91 -7.54
CA PHE A 961 -56.24 -1.69 -6.53
C PHE A 961 -56.77 -1.71 -5.10
N ASN A 962 -58.00 -1.24 -4.85
CA ASN A 962 -58.62 -1.28 -3.52
C ASN A 962 -59.05 -2.69 -3.08
N THR A 963 -59.11 -3.67 -3.99
CA THR A 963 -59.47 -5.06 -3.65
C THR A 963 -58.28 -5.94 -3.28
N ILE A 964 -57.07 -5.46 -3.56
CA ILE A 964 -55.78 -6.09 -3.22
C ILE A 964 -55.35 -5.55 -1.85
#